data_AF-A0A920YNU8-F1
#
_entry.id   AF-A0A920YNU8-F1
#
_cell.length_a   1.000
_cell.length_b   1.000
_cell.length_c   1.000
_cell.angle_alpha   90.00
_cell.angle_beta   90.00
_cell.angle_gamma   90.00
#
_symmetry.space_group_name_H-M   'P 1'
#
loop_
_entity.id
_entity.type
_entity.pdbx_description
1 polymer ?
#
loop_
_entity_poly.entity_id
_entity_poly.type
_entity_poly.pdbx_seq_one_letter_code
_entity_poly.pdbx_strand_id
1 'polypeptide(L)'
;MRKVITTALVLLLVLTYALATPLNTSAASDDASKYVTLDGEWNFKLYRKYGRMFQYFAYTGVNIVWEDNDAAILPDYETWSKWEKVSVPYDSADTGGLLPITREDGSDFFPSWSEAWFCRKFELPADFTSKETITLLLGIIDDNDVVYINGHLVAASGFIDGNGNPTLKIKETGGFDYTNADSSAQVKFEKSYWEVQREYTIPANVLNFEGENEIAIRIYNNNSFGGFYSGRPIAICGNDLAVRKVKGLPSTPVSSALFEAVVAKQKEAIESGNIELFAETVYDGYNNNGMDKEGRVAEIQEYFDKYTSINVTDTNAGYYIDDEGGYWYSAKRTITGTNKETGTEETIMDGDIEVCYILVGDAMYERGNWSRCYSVSYYSGLFDRELTYSIYLPIGYWENTSKEYPVVYLLHGINSSSSSFVNVDRIQDHMDQWISDDLIVEMIVVMPDSGKQSFYRDTAYNPQNHDGTGPWQTHITSEIREEIESKYRALKDRKFRGITGISMGGYGAMKIGTSFPDLYSSVASHMGALSEDSLNSLKSLSEELLKEYSFYLDCGLQDGMVDYQGTVKTHEYLLSKGIEHVYSLRNGGHNSAFYMEGMPYSMKMHSDHFIANGLENYGEGQFIVREPVFKDAAGNTLTKLVPSADLRASVSITNNGEAERDACLIVALYSADNSVKNISYIEGKVGAGQTYNFNAGFKLPADVTGHYVKVFVWDSISGMRPLSNAVTFE
;
A
#
# COMPACT_ATOMS: atom_id res chain seq x y z
N MET A 1 9.93 -13.49 21.28
CA MET A 1 8.89 -13.09 22.26
C MET A 1 7.70 -12.42 21.61
N ARG A 2 7.86 -11.40 20.73
CA ARG A 2 6.74 -10.79 19.99
C ARG A 2 5.84 -11.81 19.26
N LYS A 3 6.35 -12.76 18.45
CA LYS A 3 5.51 -13.80 17.81
C LYS A 3 4.67 -14.72 18.75
N VAL A 4 5.01 -14.81 20.04
CA VAL A 4 4.26 -15.61 21.04
C VAL A 4 3.29 -14.71 21.84
N ILE A 5 3.56 -13.41 21.88
CA ILE A 5 2.77 -12.41 22.63
C ILE A 5 1.80 -11.66 21.71
N THR A 6 2.07 -11.51 20.42
CA THR A 6 1.13 -11.01 19.40
C THR A 6 -0.14 -11.88 19.37
N THR A 7 0.02 -13.21 19.53
CA THR A 7 -1.11 -14.15 19.67
C THR A 7 -1.85 -14.02 21.02
N ALA A 8 -1.19 -13.49 22.06
CA ALA A 8 -1.78 -13.31 23.39
C ALA A 8 -2.44 -11.92 23.58
N LEU A 9 -1.98 -10.88 22.86
CA LEU A 9 -2.53 -9.52 22.93
C LEU A 9 -3.80 -9.35 22.07
N VAL A 10 -3.91 -10.04 20.95
CA VAL A 10 -5.19 -10.18 20.23
C VAL A 10 -6.24 -10.83 21.15
N LEU A 11 -5.82 -11.75 22.03
CA LEU A 11 -6.69 -12.32 23.06
C LEU A 11 -7.04 -11.35 24.19
N LEU A 12 -6.23 -10.33 24.48
CA LEU A 12 -6.43 -9.44 25.64
C LEU A 12 -7.23 -8.18 25.33
N LEU A 13 -7.18 -7.65 24.11
CA LEU A 13 -8.13 -6.61 23.64
C LEU A 13 -9.56 -7.17 23.55
N VAL A 14 -9.70 -8.48 23.28
CA VAL A 14 -10.96 -9.19 23.42
C VAL A 14 -11.38 -9.30 24.90
N LEU A 15 -10.45 -9.38 25.86
CA LEU A 15 -10.81 -9.68 27.27
C LEU A 15 -11.31 -8.49 28.10
N THR A 16 -11.13 -7.24 27.70
CA THR A 16 -11.72 -6.07 28.40
C THR A 16 -13.04 -5.59 27.80
N TYR A 17 -13.49 -6.18 26.69
CA TYR A 17 -14.85 -6.03 26.15
C TYR A 17 -15.66 -7.35 26.11
N ALA A 18 -15.05 -8.51 26.37
CA ALA A 18 -15.75 -9.79 26.44
C ALA A 18 -16.28 -10.10 27.86
N LEU A 19 -17.42 -9.50 28.19
CA LEU A 19 -18.45 -10.22 28.94
C LEU A 19 -19.70 -10.50 28.07
N ALA A 20 -19.56 -10.41 26.74
CA ALA A 20 -20.48 -11.06 25.82
C ALA A 20 -19.96 -12.48 25.55
N THR A 21 -20.81 -13.48 25.80
CA THR A 21 -20.57 -14.85 25.35
C THR A 21 -20.18 -14.83 23.88
N PRO A 22 -19.07 -15.48 23.44
CA PRO A 22 -18.77 -15.58 22.03
C PRO A 22 -20.00 -16.16 21.32
N LEU A 23 -20.57 -15.38 20.38
CA LEU A 23 -21.64 -15.84 19.50
C LEU A 23 -21.17 -17.15 18.87
N ASN A 24 -22.01 -18.18 18.90
CA ASN A 24 -21.68 -19.54 18.45
C ASN A 24 -20.88 -19.53 17.14
N THR A 25 -19.56 -19.65 17.24
CA THR A 25 -18.69 -19.86 16.10
C THR A 25 -18.82 -21.32 15.71
N SER A 26 -19.87 -21.68 14.99
CA SER A 26 -19.74 -22.82 14.11
C SER A 26 -18.85 -22.36 12.97
N ALA A 27 -17.53 -22.47 13.14
CA ALA A 27 -16.62 -22.41 12.00
C ALA A 27 -17.08 -23.50 11.04
N ALA A 28 -17.79 -23.11 9.98
CA ALA A 28 -18.04 -24.00 8.87
C ALA A 28 -16.65 -24.31 8.31
N SER A 29 -16.18 -25.53 8.55
CA SER A 29 -14.96 -26.05 7.95
C SER A 29 -15.22 -26.23 6.46
N ASP A 30 -15.22 -25.15 5.69
CA ASP A 30 -15.09 -25.25 4.24
C ASP A 30 -13.80 -24.57 3.82
N ASP A 31 -12.78 -25.43 3.78
CA ASP A 31 -11.42 -25.30 3.30
C ASP A 31 -11.03 -24.01 2.56
N ALA A 32 -10.27 -23.20 3.29
CA ALA A 32 -9.39 -22.19 2.73
C ALA A 32 -8.08 -22.78 2.15
N SER A 33 -8.01 -24.10 1.88
CA SER A 33 -6.88 -24.82 1.27
C SER A 33 -7.00 -25.01 -0.24
N LYS A 34 -8.12 -24.60 -0.86
CA LYS A 34 -8.43 -24.91 -2.27
C LYS A 34 -7.84 -23.92 -3.28
N TYR A 35 -6.55 -23.63 -3.16
CA TYR A 35 -5.80 -22.88 -4.18
C TYR A 35 -4.39 -23.42 -4.36
N VAL A 36 -3.81 -23.09 -5.52
CA VAL A 36 -2.39 -23.27 -5.80
C VAL A 36 -1.78 -21.94 -6.22
N THR A 37 -0.67 -21.55 -5.59
CA THR A 37 0.11 -20.38 -5.99
C THR A 37 0.98 -20.73 -7.19
N LEU A 38 1.15 -19.80 -8.13
CA LEU A 38 2.05 -19.98 -9.29
C LEU A 38 3.36 -19.20 -9.11
N ASP A 39 3.75 -18.93 -7.86
CA ASP A 39 4.98 -18.22 -7.48
C ASP A 39 6.25 -19.00 -7.85
N GLY A 40 7.33 -18.32 -8.26
CA GLY A 40 8.65 -18.91 -8.55
C GLY A 40 9.07 -18.84 -10.03
N GLU A 41 9.85 -19.83 -10.48
CA GLU A 41 10.40 -19.85 -11.85
C GLU A 41 9.37 -20.22 -12.92
N TRP A 42 9.37 -19.46 -14.01
CA TRP A 42 8.61 -19.69 -15.24
C TRP A 42 9.57 -19.90 -16.41
N ASN A 43 9.18 -20.73 -17.37
CA ASN A 43 9.90 -20.87 -18.63
C ASN A 43 9.51 -19.73 -19.54
N PHE A 44 10.51 -19.08 -20.14
CA PHE A 44 10.34 -17.86 -20.88
C PHE A 44 10.97 -17.95 -22.26
N LYS A 45 10.23 -17.43 -23.24
CA LYS A 45 10.78 -17.23 -24.58
C LYS A 45 10.21 -15.98 -25.23
N LEU A 46 11.11 -15.03 -25.50
CA LEU A 46 10.88 -14.00 -26.50
C LEU A 46 10.83 -14.66 -27.88
N TYR A 47 9.79 -14.40 -28.67
CA TYR A 47 9.69 -14.94 -30.03
C TYR A 47 9.40 -13.88 -31.09
N ARG A 48 9.07 -12.64 -30.70
CA ARG A 48 8.89 -11.55 -31.66
C ARG A 48 9.35 -10.21 -31.11
N LYS A 49 10.01 -9.40 -31.96
CA LYS A 49 10.36 -8.01 -31.68
C LYS A 49 10.00 -7.11 -32.86
N TYR A 50 9.40 -5.97 -32.56
CA TYR A 50 8.95 -4.98 -33.52
C TYR A 50 9.87 -3.77 -33.53
N GLY A 51 9.83 -3.03 -34.64
CA GLY A 51 10.51 -1.74 -34.75
C GLY A 51 9.84 -0.65 -33.92
N ARG A 52 8.51 -0.77 -33.76
CA ARG A 52 7.61 -0.05 -32.86
C ARG A 52 6.35 -0.89 -32.68
N MET A 53 5.72 -0.82 -31.51
CA MET A 53 4.39 -1.35 -31.26
C MET A 53 3.46 -0.18 -30.89
N PHE A 54 2.16 -0.33 -31.11
CA PHE A 54 1.17 0.74 -31.19
C PHE A 54 1.06 1.64 -29.96
N GLN A 55 1.71 2.81 -29.98
CA GLN A 55 1.60 3.78 -28.90
C GLN A 55 0.62 4.92 -29.26
N TYR A 56 -0.56 4.92 -28.63
CA TYR A 56 -1.44 6.08 -28.35
C TYR A 56 -1.87 7.06 -29.49
N PHE A 57 -1.65 6.79 -30.78
CA PHE A 57 -2.23 7.57 -31.90
C PHE A 57 -2.66 6.68 -33.09
N ALA A 58 -3.52 7.23 -33.99
CA ALA A 58 -4.16 6.52 -35.11
C ALA A 58 -3.21 5.57 -35.88
N TYR A 59 -3.61 4.30 -35.87
CA TYR A 59 -2.84 3.09 -36.14
C TYR A 59 -2.51 2.87 -37.62
N THR A 60 -1.31 3.25 -38.08
CA THR A 60 -0.76 2.70 -39.35
C THR A 60 0.74 2.43 -39.25
N GLY A 61 1.14 1.17 -39.49
CA GLY A 61 2.50 0.78 -39.86
C GLY A 61 3.39 0.24 -38.73
N VAL A 62 3.42 -1.09 -38.55
CA VAL A 62 4.43 -1.80 -37.75
C VAL A 62 5.28 -2.69 -38.66
N ASN A 63 6.60 -2.63 -38.50
CA ASN A 63 7.55 -3.55 -39.12
C ASN A 63 8.07 -4.55 -38.08
N ILE A 64 8.01 -5.84 -38.40
CA ILE A 64 8.66 -6.90 -37.62
C ILE A 64 10.18 -6.76 -37.82
N VAL A 65 10.92 -6.63 -36.72
CA VAL A 65 12.39 -6.57 -36.74
C VAL A 65 12.99 -7.97 -36.59
N TRP A 66 12.34 -8.81 -35.80
CA TRP A 66 12.73 -10.20 -35.60
C TRP A 66 11.51 -11.05 -35.22
N GLU A 67 11.51 -12.31 -35.69
CA GLU A 67 10.45 -13.27 -35.45
C GLU A 67 11.00 -14.70 -35.49
N ASP A 68 10.59 -15.49 -34.51
CA ASP A 68 10.75 -16.94 -34.42
C ASP A 68 9.36 -17.57 -34.59
N ASN A 69 9.05 -18.01 -35.81
CA ASN A 69 7.72 -18.53 -36.16
C ASN A 69 7.38 -19.83 -35.42
N ASP A 70 8.38 -20.65 -35.12
CA ASP A 70 8.18 -21.92 -34.42
C ASP A 70 7.79 -21.65 -32.96
N ALA A 71 8.44 -20.65 -32.34
CA ALA A 71 8.08 -20.19 -30.99
C ALA A 71 6.84 -19.28 -30.96
N ALA A 72 6.30 -18.84 -32.10
CA ALA A 72 5.10 -17.99 -32.15
C ALA A 72 3.80 -18.75 -31.92
N ILE A 73 3.81 -20.07 -32.15
CA ILE A 73 2.68 -20.97 -31.89
C ILE A 73 2.65 -21.29 -30.39
N LEU A 74 1.46 -21.54 -29.84
CA LEU A 74 1.29 -22.05 -28.49
C LEU A 74 2.22 -23.26 -28.26
N PRO A 75 3.21 -23.17 -27.35
CA PRO A 75 4.21 -24.22 -27.18
C PRO A 75 3.65 -25.41 -26.39
N ASP A 76 4.11 -26.62 -26.73
CA ASP A 76 3.96 -27.78 -25.88
C ASP A 76 5.09 -27.88 -24.83
N TYR A 77 4.92 -28.73 -23.83
CA TYR A 77 5.92 -28.94 -22.78
C TYR A 77 7.29 -29.38 -23.29
N GLU A 78 7.34 -30.25 -24.31
CA GLU A 78 8.62 -30.70 -24.87
C GLU A 78 9.42 -29.53 -25.46
N THR A 79 8.73 -28.50 -25.93
CA THR A 79 9.31 -27.27 -26.45
C THR A 79 9.69 -26.32 -25.31
N TRP A 80 8.73 -25.94 -24.46
CA TRP A 80 8.97 -24.86 -23.49
C TRP A 80 9.82 -25.28 -22.28
N SER A 81 9.91 -26.58 -21.96
CA SER A 81 10.78 -27.08 -20.87
C SER A 81 12.28 -26.87 -21.11
N LYS A 82 12.67 -26.52 -22.34
CA LYS A 82 14.05 -26.23 -22.75
C LYS A 82 14.36 -24.74 -22.79
N TRP A 83 13.37 -23.89 -22.51
CA TRP A 83 13.52 -22.45 -22.57
C TRP A 83 14.26 -21.89 -21.36
N GLU A 84 14.60 -20.61 -21.45
CA GLU A 84 15.22 -19.88 -20.34
C GLU A 84 14.25 -19.83 -19.16
N LYS A 85 14.75 -19.96 -17.93
CA LYS A 85 13.92 -19.80 -16.74
C LYS A 85 14.06 -18.41 -16.18
N VAL A 86 12.94 -17.83 -15.80
CA VAL A 86 12.88 -16.55 -15.10
C VAL A 86 12.05 -16.61 -13.86
N SER A 87 12.50 -15.92 -12.83
CA SER A 87 11.63 -15.60 -11.71
C SER A 87 10.69 -14.50 -12.17
N VAL A 88 9.41 -14.84 -12.32
CA VAL A 88 8.35 -13.84 -12.38
C VAL A 88 8.37 -13.11 -11.03
N PRO A 89 8.14 -11.78 -10.99
CA PRO A 89 8.25 -11.00 -9.75
C PRO A 89 7.44 -11.68 -8.66
N TYR A 90 8.13 -12.07 -7.60
CA TYR A 90 7.53 -12.65 -6.41
C TYR A 90 7.94 -11.77 -5.24
N ASP A 91 7.09 -11.73 -4.22
CA ASP A 91 7.32 -10.93 -3.03
C ASP A 91 8.55 -11.45 -2.28
N SER A 92 9.65 -10.73 -2.43
CA SER A 92 10.72 -10.75 -1.46
C SER A 92 10.55 -9.51 -0.58
N ALA A 93 10.62 -9.69 0.73
CA ALA A 93 10.61 -8.60 1.70
C ALA A 93 11.74 -7.57 1.44
N ASP A 94 12.78 -8.00 0.71
CA ASP A 94 13.94 -7.19 0.35
C ASP A 94 13.69 -6.28 -0.87
N THR A 95 12.69 -6.57 -1.70
CA THR A 95 12.43 -5.85 -2.97
C THR A 95 11.02 -5.25 -3.09
N GLY A 96 10.18 -5.39 -2.06
CA GLY A 96 8.82 -4.83 -2.03
C GLY A 96 7.89 -5.35 -3.12
N GLY A 97 8.21 -6.50 -3.75
CA GLY A 97 7.39 -7.10 -4.82
C GLY A 97 7.42 -6.39 -6.19
N LEU A 98 8.33 -5.43 -6.41
CA LEU A 98 8.26 -4.48 -7.53
C LEU A 98 9.41 -4.59 -8.55
N LEU A 99 9.80 -5.83 -8.88
CA LEU A 99 10.89 -6.05 -9.83
C LEU A 99 10.34 -6.08 -11.26
N PRO A 100 10.72 -5.15 -12.17
CA PRO A 100 10.55 -5.43 -13.59
C PRO A 100 11.42 -6.63 -13.98
N ILE A 101 10.97 -7.41 -14.97
CA ILE A 101 11.73 -8.55 -15.45
C ILE A 101 12.98 -8.03 -16.19
N THR A 102 14.10 -8.04 -15.49
CA THR A 102 15.41 -7.58 -15.96
C THR A 102 16.44 -8.68 -15.68
N ARG A 103 17.51 -8.74 -16.47
CA ARG A 103 18.63 -9.65 -16.22
C ARG A 103 19.42 -9.18 -14.99
N GLU A 104 20.26 -10.05 -14.44
CA GLU A 104 21.17 -9.70 -13.32
C GLU A 104 22.09 -8.51 -13.64
N ASP A 105 22.38 -8.27 -14.92
CA ASP A 105 23.19 -7.13 -15.38
C ASP A 105 22.37 -5.83 -15.58
N GLY A 106 21.09 -5.84 -15.23
CA GLY A 106 20.16 -4.72 -15.37
C GLY A 106 19.64 -4.51 -16.79
N SER A 107 20.01 -5.36 -17.76
CA SER A 107 19.46 -5.28 -19.12
C SER A 107 18.03 -5.78 -19.20
N ASP A 108 17.27 -5.22 -20.14
CA ASP A 108 15.88 -5.63 -20.39
C ASP A 108 15.82 -7.11 -20.74
N PHE A 109 15.09 -7.86 -19.91
CA PHE A 109 14.81 -9.24 -20.18
C PHE A 109 13.69 -9.37 -21.21
N PHE A 110 12.66 -8.54 -21.07
CA PHE A 110 11.52 -8.43 -21.97
C PHE A 110 11.45 -7.02 -22.57
N PRO A 111 12.14 -6.76 -23.70
CA PRO A 111 12.33 -5.41 -24.22
C PRO A 111 11.03 -4.79 -24.75
N SER A 112 10.97 -3.46 -24.81
CA SER A 112 9.86 -2.74 -25.45
C SER A 112 9.56 -3.26 -26.86
N TRP A 113 8.28 -3.23 -27.25
CA TRP A 113 7.80 -3.63 -28.58
C TRP A 113 8.09 -5.10 -28.88
N SER A 114 7.71 -5.99 -27.97
CA SER A 114 7.99 -7.40 -28.12
C SER A 114 6.90 -8.29 -27.56
N GLU A 115 6.95 -9.57 -27.93
CA GLU A 115 6.04 -10.59 -27.43
C GLU A 115 6.81 -11.79 -26.91
N ALA A 116 6.36 -12.31 -25.77
CA ALA A 116 6.99 -13.43 -25.10
C ALA A 116 5.97 -14.40 -24.51
N TRP A 117 6.41 -15.64 -24.36
CA TRP A 117 5.71 -16.68 -23.62
C TRP A 117 6.26 -16.82 -22.21
N PHE A 118 5.36 -17.06 -21.26
CA PHE A 118 5.62 -17.48 -19.90
C PHE A 118 4.88 -18.78 -19.65
N CYS A 119 5.61 -19.87 -19.43
CA CYS A 119 5.04 -21.21 -19.32
C CYS A 119 5.44 -21.90 -18.02
N ARG A 120 4.49 -22.61 -17.41
CA ARG A 120 4.73 -23.32 -16.16
C ARG A 120 3.80 -24.51 -15.98
N LYS A 121 4.28 -25.49 -15.21
CA LYS A 121 3.48 -26.60 -14.68
C LYS A 121 3.03 -26.35 -13.25
N PHE A 122 1.83 -26.81 -12.95
CA PHE A 122 1.28 -26.79 -11.60
C PHE A 122 0.41 -28.03 -11.35
N GLU A 123 0.26 -28.39 -10.09
CA GLU A 123 -0.63 -29.45 -9.65
C GLU A 123 -1.70 -28.86 -8.75
N LEU A 124 -2.93 -29.37 -8.88
CA LEU A 124 -4.03 -28.96 -8.02
C LEU A 124 -3.97 -29.76 -6.71
N PRO A 125 -4.35 -29.17 -5.57
CA PRO A 125 -4.58 -29.91 -4.33
C PRO A 125 -5.56 -31.07 -4.53
N ALA A 126 -5.36 -32.18 -3.80
CA ALA A 126 -6.22 -33.37 -3.93
C ALA A 126 -7.71 -33.10 -3.57
N ASP A 127 -7.97 -32.06 -2.79
CA ASP A 127 -9.28 -31.57 -2.33
C ASP A 127 -9.79 -30.35 -3.13
N PHE A 128 -9.18 -30.04 -4.28
CA PHE A 128 -9.60 -28.93 -5.12
C PHE A 128 -11.04 -29.11 -5.66
N THR A 129 -11.79 -28.00 -5.78
CA THR A 129 -13.25 -28.06 -6.01
C THR A 129 -13.64 -28.53 -7.42
N SER A 130 -14.85 -29.07 -7.55
CA SER A 130 -15.49 -29.38 -8.83
C SER A 130 -16.55 -28.33 -9.24
N LYS A 131 -16.30 -27.03 -9.03
CA LYS A 131 -17.17 -25.97 -9.57
C LYS A 131 -17.11 -25.97 -11.10
N GLU A 132 -18.13 -25.43 -11.79
CA GLU A 132 -18.10 -25.27 -13.26
C GLU A 132 -17.03 -24.26 -13.72
N THR A 133 -16.73 -23.27 -12.87
CA THR A 133 -15.71 -22.25 -13.09
C THR A 133 -14.83 -22.07 -11.85
N ILE A 134 -13.62 -21.60 -12.08
CA ILE A 134 -12.63 -21.29 -11.04
C ILE A 134 -11.99 -19.91 -11.33
N THR A 135 -11.31 -19.33 -10.35
CA THR A 135 -10.70 -18.00 -10.48
C THR A 135 -9.19 -18.11 -10.67
N LEU A 136 -8.68 -17.47 -11.71
CA LEU A 136 -7.25 -17.29 -11.96
C LEU A 136 -6.86 -15.85 -11.63
N LEU A 137 -5.92 -15.69 -10.70
CA LEU A 137 -5.29 -14.44 -10.33
C LEU A 137 -3.89 -14.41 -10.95
N LEU A 138 -3.52 -13.34 -11.66
CA LEU A 138 -2.21 -13.18 -12.29
C LEU A 138 -1.45 -11.92 -11.84
N GLY A 139 -1.92 -11.24 -10.79
CA GLY A 139 -1.33 -9.97 -10.35
C GLY A 139 -1.45 -8.89 -11.43
N ILE A 140 -0.49 -7.97 -11.51
CA ILE A 140 -0.44 -6.92 -12.51
C ILE A 140 0.52 -7.33 -13.62
N ILE A 141 -0.01 -7.38 -14.84
CA ILE A 141 0.77 -7.55 -16.06
C ILE A 141 0.74 -6.22 -16.81
N ASP A 142 1.92 -5.67 -17.09
CA ASP A 142 2.07 -4.48 -17.92
C ASP A 142 1.81 -4.84 -19.39
N ASP A 143 0.99 -3.98 -19.99
CA ASP A 143 0.32 -4.04 -21.28
C ASP A 143 -0.75 -5.12 -21.44
N ASN A 144 -0.52 -6.20 -22.19
CA ASN A 144 -1.61 -7.11 -22.58
C ASN A 144 -1.19 -8.57 -22.47
N ASP A 145 -2.14 -9.43 -22.09
CA ASP A 145 -1.89 -10.84 -21.90
C ASP A 145 -2.99 -11.72 -22.53
N VAL A 146 -2.60 -12.93 -22.90
CA VAL A 146 -3.47 -14.00 -23.38
C VAL A 146 -3.08 -15.29 -22.67
N VAL A 147 -4.05 -15.94 -22.04
CA VAL A 147 -3.81 -17.05 -21.13
C VAL A 147 -4.37 -18.34 -21.69
N TYR A 148 -3.53 -19.37 -21.66
CA TYR A 148 -3.88 -20.74 -22.03
C TYR A 148 -3.66 -21.67 -20.85
N ILE A 149 -4.58 -22.62 -20.67
CA ILE A 149 -4.45 -23.71 -19.70
C ILE A 149 -4.67 -25.03 -20.43
N ASN A 150 -3.70 -25.95 -20.31
CA ASN A 150 -3.69 -27.24 -21.02
C ASN A 150 -3.98 -27.10 -22.53
N GLY A 151 -3.47 -26.02 -23.12
CA GLY A 151 -3.64 -25.66 -24.53
C GLY A 151 -4.97 -25.00 -24.91
N HIS A 152 -5.87 -24.76 -23.97
CA HIS A 152 -7.13 -24.06 -24.20
C HIS A 152 -6.99 -22.57 -23.89
N LEU A 153 -7.42 -21.70 -24.81
CA LEU A 153 -7.54 -20.26 -24.56
C LEU A 153 -8.63 -20.01 -23.51
N VAL A 154 -8.26 -19.40 -22.38
CA VAL A 154 -9.18 -19.18 -21.24
C VAL A 154 -9.39 -17.71 -20.89
N ALA A 155 -8.45 -16.82 -21.20
CA ALA A 155 -8.55 -15.41 -20.85
C ALA A 155 -7.67 -14.52 -21.74
N ALA A 156 -7.99 -13.22 -21.78
CA ALA A 156 -7.11 -12.17 -22.28
C ALA A 156 -7.47 -10.81 -21.66
N SER A 157 -6.52 -9.87 -21.64
CA SER A 157 -6.77 -8.46 -21.28
C SER A 157 -6.29 -7.48 -22.34
N GLY A 158 -6.99 -6.34 -22.41
CA GLY A 158 -6.62 -5.18 -23.22
C GLY A 158 -6.85 -5.29 -24.72
N PHE A 159 -7.58 -6.33 -25.15
CA PHE A 159 -8.05 -6.51 -26.51
C PHE A 159 -9.54 -6.16 -26.64
N ILE A 160 -9.88 -5.29 -27.57
CA ILE A 160 -11.24 -4.92 -27.95
C ILE A 160 -11.49 -5.16 -29.45
N ASP A 161 -12.73 -5.34 -29.86
CA ASP A 161 -13.13 -5.45 -31.26
C ASP A 161 -13.23 -4.07 -31.95
N GLY A 162 -13.66 -4.07 -33.21
CA GLY A 162 -13.81 -2.83 -33.98
C GLY A 162 -14.80 -1.84 -33.40
N ASN A 163 -15.75 -2.33 -32.59
CA ASN A 163 -16.80 -1.58 -31.94
C ASN A 163 -16.43 -1.17 -30.50
N GLY A 164 -15.28 -1.61 -29.98
CA GLY A 164 -14.81 -1.31 -28.63
C GLY A 164 -15.21 -2.33 -27.56
N ASN A 165 -15.74 -3.50 -27.93
CA ASN A 165 -16.09 -4.54 -26.96
C ASN A 165 -14.90 -5.47 -26.67
N PRO A 166 -14.67 -5.93 -25.42
CA PRO A 166 -13.62 -6.91 -25.12
C PRO A 166 -13.71 -8.16 -25.99
N THR A 167 -12.57 -8.68 -26.46
CA THR A 167 -12.54 -9.81 -27.41
C THR A 167 -11.44 -10.83 -27.10
N LEU A 168 -11.78 -12.11 -27.26
CA LEU A 168 -10.85 -13.25 -27.21
C LEU A 168 -10.46 -13.75 -28.61
N LYS A 169 -10.86 -13.07 -29.69
CA LYS A 169 -10.55 -13.47 -31.08
C LYS A 169 -9.11 -13.12 -31.47
N ILE A 170 -8.15 -13.65 -30.74
CA ILE A 170 -6.73 -13.35 -30.91
C ILE A 170 -6.08 -14.50 -31.68
N LYS A 171 -5.27 -14.18 -32.70
CA LYS A 171 -4.59 -15.21 -33.50
C LYS A 171 -3.55 -15.93 -32.63
N GLU A 172 -3.53 -17.25 -32.68
CA GLU A 172 -2.58 -18.09 -31.93
C GLU A 172 -1.12 -17.82 -32.30
N THR A 173 -0.82 -17.51 -33.56
CA THR A 173 0.54 -17.12 -34.01
C THR A 173 0.85 -15.64 -33.71
N GLY A 174 -0.14 -14.88 -33.29
CA GLY A 174 -0.14 -13.40 -33.27
C GLY A 174 0.07 -12.79 -34.64
N GLY A 175 0.31 -11.47 -34.63
CA GLY A 175 0.13 -10.64 -35.81
C GLY A 175 -1.35 -10.36 -36.04
N PHE A 176 -1.69 -9.09 -36.27
CA PHE A 176 -3.09 -8.67 -36.42
C PHE A 176 -3.40 -8.43 -37.89
N ASP A 177 -4.61 -8.83 -38.31
CA ASP A 177 -5.09 -8.56 -39.66
C ASP A 177 -5.72 -7.17 -39.72
N TYR A 178 -4.89 -6.16 -40.00
CA TYR A 178 -5.33 -4.77 -40.19
C TYR A 178 -6.04 -4.52 -41.52
N THR A 179 -6.06 -5.53 -42.41
CA THR A 179 -6.63 -5.41 -43.75
C THR A 179 -8.02 -6.00 -43.84
N ASN A 180 -8.58 -6.49 -42.73
CA ASN A 180 -9.93 -7.04 -42.72
C ASN A 180 -10.92 -5.96 -43.18
N ALA A 181 -11.64 -6.25 -44.26
CA ALA A 181 -12.62 -5.35 -44.86
C ALA A 181 -13.81 -5.10 -43.93
N ASP A 182 -14.04 -5.99 -42.96
CA ASP A 182 -14.96 -5.78 -41.85
C ASP A 182 -14.22 -5.14 -40.67
N SER A 183 -14.34 -3.83 -40.54
CA SER A 183 -13.73 -3.07 -39.45
C SER A 183 -14.24 -3.49 -38.07
N SER A 184 -15.43 -4.10 -37.97
CA SER A 184 -16.02 -4.56 -36.71
C SER A 184 -15.34 -5.82 -36.15
N ALA A 185 -14.70 -6.61 -37.02
CA ALA A 185 -13.98 -7.83 -36.67
C ALA A 185 -12.48 -7.59 -36.39
N GLN A 186 -12.00 -6.35 -36.51
CA GLN A 186 -10.61 -5.99 -36.22
C GLN A 186 -10.36 -5.96 -34.71
N VAL A 187 -9.32 -6.64 -34.25
CA VAL A 187 -8.85 -6.55 -32.85
C VAL A 187 -8.01 -5.28 -32.70
N LYS A 188 -8.32 -4.48 -31.67
CA LYS A 188 -7.62 -3.27 -31.27
C LYS A 188 -7.14 -3.42 -29.83
N PHE A 189 -6.08 -2.70 -29.49
CA PHE A 189 -5.65 -2.54 -28.11
C PHE A 189 -6.40 -1.37 -27.49
N GLU A 190 -6.95 -1.58 -26.30
CA GLU A 190 -7.78 -0.56 -25.64
C GLU A 190 -6.92 0.52 -24.97
N LYS A 191 -5.95 0.11 -24.14
CA LYS A 191 -5.05 0.96 -23.35
C LYS A 191 -3.91 0.11 -22.78
N SER A 192 -2.88 0.73 -22.21
CA SER A 192 -1.91 0.02 -21.36
C SER A 192 -2.55 -0.29 -19.99
N TYR A 193 -2.36 -1.51 -19.48
CA TYR A 193 -3.03 -2.05 -18.29
C TYR A 193 -2.08 -2.29 -17.10
N TRP A 194 -1.04 -1.48 -16.99
CA TRP A 194 -0.03 -1.64 -15.93
C TRP A 194 -0.52 -1.28 -14.51
N GLU A 195 -1.70 -0.65 -14.36
CA GLU A 195 -2.32 -0.36 -13.05
C GLU A 195 -3.45 -1.37 -12.69
N VAL A 196 -3.72 -2.37 -13.53
CA VAL A 196 -4.89 -3.25 -13.39
C VAL A 196 -4.48 -4.65 -12.90
N GLN A 197 -5.09 -5.10 -11.81
CA GLN A 197 -4.93 -6.47 -11.35
C GLN A 197 -5.72 -7.44 -12.24
N ARG A 198 -5.07 -8.54 -12.63
CA ARG A 198 -5.63 -9.57 -13.50
C ARG A 198 -6.33 -10.64 -12.69
N GLU A 199 -7.63 -10.73 -12.92
CA GLU A 199 -8.51 -11.74 -12.35
C GLU A 199 -9.45 -12.25 -13.43
N TYR A 200 -9.41 -13.56 -13.65
CA TYR A 200 -10.17 -14.23 -14.70
C TYR A 200 -11.02 -15.34 -14.14
N THR A 201 -12.25 -15.45 -14.64
CA THR A 201 -13.06 -16.65 -14.48
C THR A 201 -12.73 -17.62 -15.60
N ILE A 202 -12.25 -18.83 -15.27
CA ILE A 202 -11.85 -19.84 -16.26
C ILE A 202 -12.69 -21.11 -16.10
N PRO A 203 -12.97 -21.86 -17.19
CA PRO A 203 -13.74 -23.10 -17.13
C PRO A 203 -12.98 -24.19 -16.36
N ALA A 204 -13.63 -24.86 -15.41
CA ALA A 204 -12.96 -25.90 -14.63
C ALA A 204 -12.66 -27.17 -15.44
N ASN A 205 -13.40 -27.42 -16.53
CA ASN A 205 -13.23 -28.59 -17.39
C ASN A 205 -11.95 -28.56 -18.24
N VAL A 206 -11.21 -27.44 -18.27
CA VAL A 206 -9.89 -27.39 -18.91
C VAL A 206 -8.77 -27.89 -17.98
N LEU A 207 -9.07 -28.13 -16.70
CA LEU A 207 -8.10 -28.61 -15.71
C LEU A 207 -8.05 -30.14 -15.61
N ASN A 208 -6.86 -30.64 -15.32
CA ASN A 208 -6.61 -32.00 -14.88
C ASN A 208 -6.55 -32.05 -13.34
N PHE A 209 -7.58 -32.61 -12.72
CA PHE A 209 -7.71 -32.65 -11.25
C PHE A 209 -6.81 -33.70 -10.56
N GLU A 210 -6.44 -34.77 -11.28
CA GLU A 210 -5.67 -35.89 -10.72
C GLU A 210 -4.23 -35.92 -11.24
N GLY A 211 -3.71 -34.78 -11.70
CA GLY A 211 -2.35 -34.71 -12.18
C GLY A 211 -1.89 -33.30 -12.55
N GLU A 212 -0.88 -33.28 -13.39
CA GLU A 212 -0.19 -32.06 -13.79
C GLU A 212 -1.02 -31.26 -14.80
N ASN A 213 -0.95 -29.94 -14.65
CA ASN A 213 -1.53 -28.95 -15.54
C ASN A 213 -0.44 -28.04 -16.08
N GLU A 214 -0.70 -27.43 -17.23
CA GLU A 214 0.17 -26.46 -17.88
C GLU A 214 -0.56 -25.12 -18.02
N ILE A 215 0.13 -24.04 -17.68
CA ILE A 215 -0.30 -22.67 -17.97
C ILE A 215 0.72 -22.04 -18.91
N ALA A 216 0.23 -21.41 -19.98
CA ALA A 216 1.03 -20.64 -20.92
C ALA A 216 0.40 -19.26 -21.09
N ILE A 217 1.17 -18.22 -20.79
CA ILE A 217 0.74 -16.82 -20.87
C ILE A 217 1.57 -16.15 -21.93
N ARG A 218 0.89 -15.62 -22.94
CA ARG A 218 1.49 -14.75 -23.95
C ARG A 218 1.36 -13.32 -23.48
N ILE A 219 2.46 -12.58 -23.42
CA ILE A 219 2.46 -11.17 -23.04
C ILE A 219 2.93 -10.33 -24.23
N TYR A 220 2.27 -9.20 -24.43
CA TYR A 220 2.57 -8.21 -25.46
C TYR A 220 3.06 -6.92 -24.79
N ASN A 221 4.36 -6.64 -24.88
CA ASN A 221 4.98 -5.41 -24.39
C ASN A 221 4.96 -4.34 -25.50
N ASN A 222 4.22 -3.26 -25.26
CA ASN A 222 3.94 -2.19 -26.20
C ASN A 222 4.82 -0.95 -26.02
N ASN A 223 5.31 -0.66 -24.81
CA ASN A 223 6.24 0.43 -24.61
C ASN A 223 7.05 0.25 -23.33
N SER A 224 8.24 0.86 -23.25
CA SER A 224 9.06 0.88 -22.02
C SER A 224 9.36 -0.55 -21.49
N PHE A 225 9.48 -0.68 -20.18
CA PHE A 225 9.48 -1.94 -19.46
C PHE A 225 8.07 -2.55 -19.53
N GLY A 226 7.96 -3.88 -19.68
CA GLY A 226 6.69 -4.58 -19.70
C GLY A 226 6.83 -6.01 -19.19
N GLY A 227 5.73 -6.76 -19.08
CA GLY A 227 5.72 -8.11 -18.47
C GLY A 227 4.98 -8.14 -17.15
N PHE A 228 5.21 -9.17 -16.33
CA PHE A 228 4.71 -9.16 -14.96
C PHE A 228 5.35 -7.99 -14.19
N TYR A 229 4.52 -7.14 -13.60
CA TYR A 229 4.93 -5.92 -12.92
C TYR A 229 4.73 -6.03 -11.40
N SER A 230 3.63 -6.64 -10.96
CA SER A 230 3.41 -7.03 -9.56
C SER A 230 2.82 -8.45 -9.54
N GLY A 231 3.52 -9.40 -8.91
CA GLY A 231 3.14 -10.81 -8.95
C GLY A 231 2.38 -11.32 -7.72
N ARG A 232 1.67 -10.45 -7.00
CA ARG A 232 0.79 -10.92 -5.92
C ARG A 232 -0.65 -10.41 -6.01
N PRO A 233 -1.62 -11.29 -5.76
CA PRO A 233 -1.52 -12.76 -5.85
C PRO A 233 -1.44 -13.30 -7.29
N ILE A 234 -0.61 -14.33 -7.54
CA ILE A 234 -0.71 -15.22 -8.70
C ILE A 234 -1.14 -16.62 -8.25
N ALA A 235 -2.39 -16.99 -8.52
CA ALA A 235 -2.94 -18.25 -8.03
C ALA A 235 -4.11 -18.77 -8.87
N ILE A 236 -4.34 -20.07 -8.80
CA ILE A 236 -5.58 -20.71 -9.24
C ILE A 236 -6.39 -21.07 -8.00
N CYS A 237 -7.60 -20.51 -7.89
CA CYS A 237 -8.49 -20.62 -6.74
C CYS A 237 -9.76 -21.38 -7.11
N GLY A 238 -10.05 -22.46 -6.38
CA GLY A 238 -11.21 -23.32 -6.64
C GLY A 238 -12.53 -22.77 -6.11
N ASN A 239 -12.51 -21.77 -5.23
CA ASN A 239 -13.70 -21.13 -4.70
C ASN A 239 -13.41 -19.70 -4.20
N ASP A 240 -14.49 -19.01 -3.85
CA ASP A 240 -14.50 -17.61 -3.43
C ASP A 240 -13.76 -17.44 -2.09
N LEU A 241 -13.81 -18.43 -1.18
CA LEU A 241 -13.03 -18.43 0.06
C LEU A 241 -11.52 -18.44 -0.21
N ALA A 242 -11.09 -19.24 -1.17
CA ALA A 242 -9.70 -19.28 -1.60
C ALA A 242 -9.28 -17.96 -2.25
N VAL A 243 -10.13 -17.37 -3.11
CA VAL A 243 -9.88 -16.03 -3.68
C VAL A 243 -9.72 -14.99 -2.58
N ARG A 244 -10.64 -14.95 -1.60
CA ARG A 244 -10.58 -14.02 -0.46
C ARG A 244 -9.27 -14.16 0.31
N LYS A 245 -8.92 -15.38 0.70
CA LYS A 245 -7.67 -15.66 1.42
C LYS A 245 -6.43 -15.23 0.63
N VAL A 246 -6.40 -15.54 -0.66
CA VAL A 246 -5.28 -15.18 -1.54
C VAL A 246 -5.17 -13.67 -1.74
N LYS A 247 -6.29 -12.94 -1.73
CA LYS A 247 -6.33 -11.48 -1.74
C LYS A 247 -6.09 -10.83 -0.37
N GLY A 248 -5.91 -11.61 0.71
CA GLY A 248 -5.81 -11.09 2.07
C GLY A 248 -7.12 -10.53 2.64
N LEU A 249 -8.26 -10.87 2.03
CA LEU A 249 -9.58 -10.50 2.54
C LEU A 249 -10.01 -11.43 3.69
N PRO A 250 -10.87 -10.97 4.62
CA PRO A 250 -11.43 -11.78 5.69
C PRO A 250 -12.06 -13.05 5.11
N SER A 251 -11.55 -14.22 5.49
CA SER A 251 -11.87 -15.50 4.84
C SER A 251 -12.43 -16.57 5.77
N THR A 252 -12.60 -16.26 7.06
CA THR A 252 -13.19 -17.18 8.04
C THR A 252 -14.70 -16.99 8.06
N PRO A 253 -15.53 -17.95 7.59
CA PRO A 253 -16.97 -17.80 7.61
C PRO A 253 -17.52 -17.75 9.03
N VAL A 254 -18.54 -16.92 9.25
CA VAL A 254 -19.23 -16.82 10.55
C VAL A 254 -20.75 -16.78 10.33
N SER A 255 -21.51 -17.42 11.22
CA SER A 255 -22.98 -17.28 11.28
C SER A 255 -23.37 -16.68 12.63
N SER A 256 -24.21 -15.65 12.59
CA SER A 256 -24.65 -14.92 13.77
C SER A 256 -25.99 -14.25 13.48
N ALA A 257 -27.01 -14.58 14.28
CA ALA A 257 -28.34 -13.98 14.15
C ALA A 257 -28.32 -12.46 14.33
N LEU A 258 -27.44 -11.93 15.21
CA LEU A 258 -27.28 -10.48 15.40
C LEU A 258 -26.65 -9.83 14.16
N PHE A 259 -25.68 -10.50 13.54
CA PHE A 259 -24.99 -9.99 12.36
C PHE A 259 -25.92 -10.01 11.13
N GLU A 260 -26.61 -11.12 10.91
CA GLU A 260 -27.63 -11.23 9.86
C GLU A 260 -28.75 -10.20 10.05
N ALA A 261 -29.18 -9.96 11.30
CA ALA A 261 -30.22 -8.99 11.62
C ALA A 261 -29.81 -7.53 11.33
N VAL A 262 -28.58 -7.11 11.65
CA VAL A 262 -28.16 -5.72 11.35
C VAL A 262 -28.07 -5.47 9.84
N VAL A 263 -27.57 -6.45 9.06
CA VAL A 263 -27.53 -6.35 7.60
C VAL A 263 -28.95 -6.27 7.01
N ALA A 264 -29.87 -7.09 7.51
CA ALA A 264 -31.27 -7.05 7.08
C ALA A 264 -31.95 -5.70 7.45
N LYS A 265 -31.70 -5.20 8.68
CA LYS A 265 -32.22 -3.92 9.16
C LYS A 265 -31.74 -2.75 8.31
N GLN A 266 -30.50 -2.78 7.83
CA GLN A 266 -29.97 -1.77 6.91
C GLN A 266 -30.67 -1.77 5.57
N LYS A 267 -30.89 -2.95 4.97
CA LYS A 267 -31.63 -3.07 3.71
C LYS A 267 -33.06 -2.56 3.86
N GLU A 268 -33.75 -2.98 4.92
CA GLU A 268 -35.10 -2.50 5.26
C GLU A 268 -35.14 -0.97 5.40
N ALA A 269 -34.17 -0.39 6.11
CA ALA A 269 -34.10 1.05 6.29
C ALA A 269 -33.94 1.80 4.95
N ILE A 270 -33.10 1.27 4.05
CA ILE A 270 -32.89 1.84 2.71
C ILE A 270 -34.16 1.71 1.85
N GLU A 271 -34.77 0.53 1.80
CA GLU A 271 -35.95 0.28 0.95
C GLU A 271 -37.20 1.01 1.44
N SER A 272 -37.32 1.22 2.77
CA SER A 272 -38.44 1.95 3.38
C SER A 272 -38.24 3.46 3.44
N GLY A 273 -37.06 3.97 3.09
CA GLY A 273 -36.72 5.40 3.20
C GLY A 273 -36.64 5.89 4.66
N ASN A 274 -36.29 5.02 5.61
CA ASN A 274 -36.26 5.33 7.03
C ASN A 274 -34.82 5.62 7.50
N ILE A 275 -34.45 6.90 7.50
CA ILE A 275 -33.10 7.32 7.84
C ILE A 275 -32.75 7.12 9.32
N GLU A 276 -33.73 7.24 10.22
CA GLU A 276 -33.54 7.02 11.65
C GLU A 276 -33.18 5.54 11.90
N LEU A 277 -33.90 4.62 11.23
CA LEU A 277 -33.62 3.20 11.30
C LEU A 277 -32.24 2.85 10.76
N PHE A 278 -31.79 3.50 9.68
CA PHE A 278 -30.45 3.32 9.14
C PHE A 278 -29.39 3.84 10.12
N ALA A 279 -29.55 5.05 10.65
CA ALA A 279 -28.62 5.67 11.58
C ALA A 279 -28.41 4.85 12.88
N GLU A 280 -29.43 4.12 13.34
CA GLU A 280 -29.33 3.18 14.47
C GLU A 280 -28.40 1.99 14.20
N THR A 281 -28.15 1.64 12.93
CA THR A 281 -27.26 0.54 12.55
C THR A 281 -25.80 0.95 12.40
N VAL A 282 -25.52 2.26 12.43
CA VAL A 282 -24.18 2.80 12.23
C VAL A 282 -23.55 3.14 13.58
N TYR A 283 -22.33 2.65 13.80
CA TYR A 283 -21.59 2.84 15.04
C TYR A 283 -21.28 4.33 15.27
N ASP A 284 -21.35 4.81 16.51
CA ASP A 284 -21.06 6.22 16.81
C ASP A 284 -19.63 6.62 16.45
N GLY A 285 -18.67 5.69 16.57
CA GLY A 285 -17.30 5.86 16.09
C GLY A 285 -17.09 5.38 14.66
N TYR A 286 -18.11 5.34 13.80
CA TYR A 286 -17.97 4.91 12.41
C TYR A 286 -16.85 5.68 11.71
N ASN A 287 -16.00 4.95 10.99
CA ASN A 287 -14.95 5.53 10.15
C ASN A 287 -14.74 4.66 8.92
N ASN A 288 -15.10 5.18 7.75
CA ASN A 288 -14.82 4.54 6.47
C ASN A 288 -14.04 5.49 5.58
N ASN A 289 -12.75 5.25 5.41
CA ASN A 289 -11.86 6.16 4.67
C ASN A 289 -11.98 7.63 5.14
N GLY A 290 -12.06 7.85 6.47
CA GLY A 290 -12.21 9.17 7.07
C GLY A 290 -13.65 9.72 7.10
N MET A 291 -14.61 9.05 6.46
CA MET A 291 -16.04 9.39 6.59
C MET A 291 -16.55 8.97 7.96
N ASP A 292 -17.15 9.90 8.69
CA ASP A 292 -17.78 9.66 9.99
C ASP A 292 -19.25 9.20 9.86
N LYS A 293 -19.89 8.93 11.00
CA LYS A 293 -21.30 8.50 11.05
C LYS A 293 -22.24 9.50 10.38
N GLU A 294 -22.02 10.80 10.59
CA GLU A 294 -22.89 11.84 10.01
C GLU A 294 -22.80 11.81 8.48
N GLY A 295 -21.58 11.71 7.93
CA GLY A 295 -21.35 11.55 6.50
C GLY A 295 -22.00 10.29 5.93
N ARG A 296 -21.89 9.15 6.63
CA ARG A 296 -22.50 7.89 6.19
C ARG A 296 -24.02 7.95 6.18
N VAL A 297 -24.63 8.60 7.17
CA VAL A 297 -26.07 8.81 7.21
C VAL A 297 -26.50 9.80 6.11
N ALA A 298 -25.73 10.87 5.89
CA ALA A 298 -26.01 11.84 4.83
C ALA A 298 -25.98 11.20 3.43
N GLU A 299 -25.02 10.31 3.14
CA GLU A 299 -24.94 9.57 1.87
C GLU A 299 -26.23 8.79 1.57
N ILE A 300 -26.80 8.10 2.57
CA ILE A 300 -28.07 7.39 2.39
C ILE A 300 -29.26 8.36 2.30
N GLN A 301 -29.21 9.47 3.03
CA GLN A 301 -30.23 10.52 2.95
C GLN A 301 -30.32 11.11 1.53
N GLU A 302 -29.20 11.27 0.82
CA GLU A 302 -29.20 11.73 -0.58
C GLU A 302 -30.00 10.79 -1.50
N TYR A 303 -29.96 9.48 -1.25
CA TYR A 303 -30.78 8.53 -2.01
C TYR A 303 -32.26 8.78 -1.74
N PHE A 304 -32.64 8.98 -0.47
CA PHE A 304 -34.03 9.25 -0.10
C PHE A 304 -34.51 10.60 -0.63
N ASP A 305 -33.62 11.58 -0.75
CA ASP A 305 -33.94 12.90 -1.29
C ASP A 305 -34.17 12.86 -2.80
N LYS A 306 -33.47 11.98 -3.52
CA LYS A 306 -33.54 11.88 -4.99
C LYS A 306 -34.55 10.85 -5.51
N TYR A 307 -34.83 9.77 -4.77
CA TYR A 307 -35.62 8.63 -5.24
C TYR A 307 -36.93 8.45 -4.45
N THR A 308 -38.04 8.12 -5.13
CA THR A 308 -39.35 7.86 -4.48
C THR A 308 -39.49 6.44 -3.95
N SER A 309 -38.78 5.51 -4.56
CA SER A 309 -38.70 4.11 -4.16
C SER A 309 -37.29 3.62 -4.43
N ILE A 310 -36.79 2.75 -3.56
CA ILE A 310 -35.45 2.17 -3.64
C ILE A 310 -35.58 0.66 -3.41
N ASN A 311 -34.83 -0.13 -4.17
CA ASN A 311 -34.70 -1.57 -3.97
C ASN A 311 -33.23 -1.94 -3.77
N VAL A 312 -32.95 -2.84 -2.82
CA VAL A 312 -31.60 -3.33 -2.56
C VAL A 312 -31.54 -4.83 -2.79
N THR A 313 -30.76 -5.24 -3.79
CA THR A 313 -30.51 -6.66 -4.07
C THR A 313 -29.04 -6.98 -3.83
N ASP A 314 -28.77 -7.99 -3.01
CA ASP A 314 -27.43 -8.51 -2.80
C ASP A 314 -27.35 -9.94 -3.35
N THR A 315 -26.35 -10.20 -4.18
CA THR A 315 -26.01 -11.53 -4.69
C THR A 315 -24.61 -11.92 -4.21
N ASN A 316 -24.28 -13.22 -4.24
CA ASN A 316 -23.00 -13.76 -3.75
C ASN A 316 -22.64 -13.27 -2.33
N ALA A 317 -23.65 -13.15 -1.46
CA ALA A 317 -23.47 -12.62 -0.12
C ALA A 317 -22.76 -13.61 0.80
N GLY A 318 -21.86 -13.11 1.66
CA GLY A 318 -21.13 -13.90 2.64
C GLY A 318 -20.82 -13.11 3.91
N TYR A 319 -20.70 -13.84 5.01
CA TYR A 319 -20.43 -13.32 6.35
C TYR A 319 -19.11 -13.91 6.85
N TYR A 320 -18.19 -13.03 7.23
CA TYR A 320 -16.83 -13.39 7.59
C TYR A 320 -16.38 -12.72 8.88
N ILE A 321 -15.33 -13.28 9.50
CA ILE A 321 -14.58 -12.65 10.58
C ILE A 321 -13.10 -12.58 10.17
N ASP A 322 -12.43 -11.48 10.49
CA ASP A 322 -10.98 -11.35 10.31
C ASP A 322 -10.21 -11.81 11.56
N ASP A 323 -8.87 -11.84 11.46
CA ASP A 323 -8.00 -12.25 12.56
C ASP A 323 -7.97 -11.23 13.71
N GLU A 324 -8.49 -10.02 13.50
CA GLU A 324 -8.59 -8.93 14.48
C GLU A 324 -9.97 -8.90 15.18
N GLY A 325 -10.89 -9.81 14.81
CA GLY A 325 -12.24 -9.90 15.35
C GLY A 325 -13.26 -8.96 14.71
N GLY A 326 -12.95 -8.33 13.58
CA GLY A 326 -13.87 -7.56 12.77
C GLY A 326 -14.84 -8.46 12.01
N TYR A 327 -16.13 -8.11 11.99
CA TYR A 327 -17.18 -8.85 11.28
C TYR A 327 -17.39 -8.22 9.90
N TRP A 328 -17.30 -9.02 8.82
CA TRP A 328 -17.32 -8.52 7.45
C TRP A 328 -18.46 -9.12 6.65
N TYR A 329 -19.25 -8.25 6.04
CA TYR A 329 -20.29 -8.62 5.09
C TYR A 329 -19.81 -8.27 3.69
N SER A 330 -19.77 -9.28 2.82
CA SER A 330 -19.42 -9.13 1.41
C SER A 330 -20.61 -9.48 0.54
N ALA A 331 -20.83 -8.73 -0.53
CA ALA A 331 -21.85 -9.04 -1.53
C ALA A 331 -21.61 -8.27 -2.84
N LYS A 332 -22.18 -8.76 -3.94
CA LYS A 332 -22.43 -7.96 -5.14
C LYS A 332 -23.78 -7.26 -4.95
N ARG A 333 -23.74 -5.96 -4.64
CA ARG A 333 -24.92 -5.13 -4.35
C ARG A 333 -25.37 -4.36 -5.57
N THR A 334 -26.67 -4.42 -5.84
CA THR A 334 -27.36 -3.56 -6.79
C THR A 334 -28.44 -2.77 -6.05
N ILE A 335 -28.37 -1.44 -6.16
CA ILE A 335 -29.41 -0.53 -5.66
C ILE A 335 -30.04 0.16 -6.86
N THR A 336 -31.35 0.04 -7.00
CA THR A 336 -32.14 0.77 -8.01
C THR A 336 -33.12 1.70 -7.33
N GLY A 337 -33.50 2.77 -8.02
CA GLY A 337 -34.57 3.66 -7.53
C GLY A 337 -35.27 4.41 -8.64
N THR A 338 -36.50 4.87 -8.34
CA THR A 338 -37.27 5.72 -9.26
C THR A 338 -37.01 7.19 -8.96
N ASN A 339 -36.39 7.91 -9.90
CA ASN A 339 -36.01 9.32 -9.73
C ASN A 339 -37.27 10.19 -9.57
N LYS A 340 -37.26 11.07 -8.55
CA LYS A 340 -38.40 11.95 -8.23
C LYS A 340 -38.74 12.96 -9.32
N GLU A 341 -37.75 13.46 -10.04
CA GLU A 341 -37.93 14.51 -11.04
C GLU A 341 -38.36 13.95 -12.40
N THR A 342 -37.74 12.84 -12.81
CA THR A 342 -37.96 12.27 -14.15
C THR A 342 -38.97 11.13 -14.15
N GLY A 343 -39.21 10.48 -13.01
CA GLY A 343 -40.02 9.27 -12.89
C GLY A 343 -39.38 8.02 -13.51
N THR A 344 -38.09 8.07 -13.87
CA THR A 344 -37.37 6.94 -14.49
C THR A 344 -36.70 6.06 -13.45
N GLU A 345 -36.63 4.75 -13.70
CA GLU A 345 -35.77 3.86 -12.92
C GLU A 345 -34.29 4.11 -13.28
N GLU A 346 -33.46 4.23 -12.24
CA GLU A 346 -32.02 4.43 -12.34
C GLU A 346 -31.29 3.41 -11.45
N THR A 347 -30.11 3.00 -11.89
CA THR A 347 -29.16 2.27 -11.05
C THR A 347 -28.41 3.29 -10.19
N ILE A 348 -28.59 3.21 -8.88
CA ILE A 348 -27.91 4.05 -7.88
C ILE A 348 -26.53 3.48 -7.59
N MET A 349 -26.44 2.15 -7.46
CA MET A 349 -25.21 1.42 -7.19
C MET A 349 -25.25 0.05 -7.89
N ASP A 350 -24.14 -0.36 -8.47
CA ASP A 350 -23.93 -1.74 -8.96
C ASP A 350 -22.46 -2.11 -8.79
N GLY A 351 -22.13 -2.81 -7.70
CA GLY A 351 -20.74 -3.02 -7.29
C GLY A 351 -20.57 -4.08 -6.21
N ASP A 352 -19.35 -4.56 -6.05
CA ASP A 352 -18.98 -5.38 -4.90
C ASP A 352 -18.85 -4.49 -3.66
N ILE A 353 -19.29 -4.98 -2.51
CA ILE A 353 -19.19 -4.29 -1.22
C ILE A 353 -18.45 -5.14 -0.20
N GLU A 354 -17.68 -4.48 0.66
CA GLU A 354 -17.08 -5.06 1.87
C GLU A 354 -17.42 -4.13 3.04
N VAL A 355 -18.38 -4.53 3.87
CA VAL A 355 -18.90 -3.71 4.98
C VAL A 355 -18.47 -4.34 6.30
N CYS A 356 -17.78 -3.56 7.13
CA CYS A 356 -17.27 -4.02 8.43
C CYS A 356 -18.21 -3.63 9.57
N TYR A 357 -18.41 -4.55 10.52
CA TYR A 357 -19.28 -4.44 11.68
C TYR A 357 -18.54 -4.76 12.99
N ILE A 358 -19.07 -4.26 14.10
CA ILE A 358 -18.56 -4.48 15.46
C ILE A 358 -19.65 -4.75 16.47
N LEU A 359 -19.37 -5.65 17.41
CA LEU A 359 -20.26 -6.02 18.50
C LEU A 359 -19.99 -5.11 19.68
N VAL A 360 -21.01 -4.34 20.08
CA VAL A 360 -20.96 -3.47 21.25
C VAL A 360 -22.10 -3.87 22.18
N GLY A 361 -21.75 -4.55 23.27
CA GLY A 361 -22.74 -5.21 24.13
C GLY A 361 -23.44 -6.34 23.37
N ASP A 362 -24.76 -6.26 23.27
CA ASP A 362 -25.61 -7.27 22.61
C ASP A 362 -26.12 -6.81 21.22
N ALA A 363 -25.49 -5.81 20.61
CA ALA A 363 -25.90 -5.24 19.33
C ALA A 363 -24.73 -5.09 18.34
N MET A 364 -25.02 -5.30 17.06
CA MET A 364 -24.07 -5.14 15.96
C MET A 364 -24.26 -3.79 15.28
N TYR A 365 -23.15 -3.17 14.88
CA TYR A 365 -23.15 -1.88 14.19
C TYR A 365 -22.18 -1.89 13.02
N GLU A 366 -22.52 -1.26 11.91
CA GLU A 366 -21.59 -0.93 10.84
C GLU A 366 -20.55 0.05 11.40
N ARG A 367 -19.26 -0.28 11.33
CA ARG A 367 -18.16 0.53 11.89
C ARG A 367 -17.27 1.21 10.86
N GLY A 368 -17.44 0.87 9.58
CA GLY A 368 -16.55 1.29 8.50
C GLY A 368 -15.21 0.55 8.52
N ASN A 369 -14.39 0.75 7.50
CA ASN A 369 -13.15 -0.02 7.32
C ASN A 369 -11.96 0.45 8.19
N TRP A 370 -12.04 1.63 8.82
CA TRP A 370 -10.93 2.25 9.56
C TRP A 370 -9.61 2.30 8.77
N SER A 371 -9.71 2.37 7.44
CA SER A 371 -8.53 2.38 6.59
C SER A 371 -7.65 3.58 6.91
N ARG A 372 -6.34 3.35 6.88
CA ARG A 372 -5.33 4.39 7.04
C ARG A 372 -4.71 4.80 5.72
N CYS A 373 -4.97 4.10 4.63
CA CYS A 373 -4.53 4.48 3.29
C CYS A 373 -5.70 4.32 2.31
N TYR A 374 -6.14 5.43 1.72
CA TYR A 374 -7.32 5.42 0.86
C TYR A 374 -7.32 6.59 -0.13
N SER A 375 -8.13 6.46 -1.18
CA SER A 375 -8.36 7.51 -2.17
C SER A 375 -9.58 8.36 -1.82
N VAL A 376 -9.51 9.66 -2.12
CA VAL A 376 -10.54 10.66 -1.91
C VAL A 376 -10.81 11.36 -3.23
N SER A 377 -12.05 11.31 -3.71
CA SER A 377 -12.53 12.13 -4.81
C SER A 377 -13.12 13.43 -4.27
N TYR A 378 -12.83 14.53 -4.96
CA TYR A 378 -13.38 15.84 -4.63
C TYR A 378 -13.49 16.70 -5.88
N TYR A 379 -14.47 17.60 -5.87
CA TYR A 379 -14.68 18.55 -6.96
C TYR A 379 -13.59 19.62 -6.96
N SER A 380 -12.82 19.69 -8.04
CA SER A 380 -11.79 20.69 -8.26
C SER A 380 -12.36 21.93 -8.96
N GLY A 381 -12.30 23.07 -8.28
CA GLY A 381 -12.68 24.36 -8.87
C GLY A 381 -11.72 24.83 -9.95
N LEU A 382 -10.44 24.43 -9.89
CA LEU A 382 -9.44 24.76 -10.91
C LEU A 382 -9.70 24.07 -12.27
N PHE A 383 -10.28 22.87 -12.24
CA PHE A 383 -10.51 22.05 -13.42
C PHE A 383 -11.98 21.89 -13.81
N ASP A 384 -12.92 22.33 -12.95
CA ASP A 384 -14.37 22.14 -13.11
C ASP A 384 -14.74 20.65 -13.31
N ARG A 385 -14.16 19.79 -12.47
CA ARG A 385 -14.38 18.33 -12.48
C ARG A 385 -13.94 17.68 -11.18
N GLU A 386 -14.38 16.45 -10.95
CA GLU A 386 -13.83 15.58 -9.91
C GLU A 386 -12.36 15.25 -10.21
N LEU A 387 -11.51 15.46 -9.20
CA LEU A 387 -10.14 14.95 -9.14
C LEU A 387 -10.01 14.02 -7.94
N THR A 388 -8.94 13.24 -7.90
CA THR A 388 -8.67 12.29 -6.83
C THR A 388 -7.29 12.54 -6.23
N TYR A 389 -7.15 12.26 -4.94
CA TYR A 389 -5.85 12.07 -4.30
C TYR A 389 -5.94 10.84 -3.40
N SER A 390 -4.80 10.22 -3.12
CA SER A 390 -4.69 9.20 -2.09
C SER A 390 -4.01 9.79 -0.85
N ILE A 391 -4.32 9.26 0.32
CA ILE A 391 -3.74 9.72 1.59
C ILE A 391 -3.41 8.54 2.49
N TYR A 392 -2.28 8.61 3.18
CA TYR A 392 -1.91 7.75 4.29
C TYR A 392 -1.94 8.52 5.61
N LEU A 393 -2.51 7.91 6.64
CA LEU A 393 -2.61 8.38 8.01
C LEU A 393 -1.85 7.44 8.95
N PRO A 394 -1.00 7.95 9.85
CA PRO A 394 -0.22 7.10 10.75
C PRO A 394 -1.11 6.40 11.77
N ILE A 395 -0.62 5.30 12.36
CA ILE A 395 -1.39 4.46 13.28
C ILE A 395 -1.98 5.24 14.47
N GLY A 396 -1.21 6.17 15.06
CA GLY A 396 -1.65 7.03 16.16
C GLY A 396 -2.66 8.10 15.76
N TYR A 397 -2.97 8.28 14.46
CA TYR A 397 -3.92 9.29 13.99
C TYR A 397 -5.27 9.13 14.69
N TRP A 398 -5.79 7.90 14.79
CA TRP A 398 -7.08 7.63 15.39
C TRP A 398 -7.06 7.57 16.92
N GLU A 399 -5.90 7.25 17.51
CA GLU A 399 -5.74 7.12 18.97
C GLU A 399 -5.59 8.48 19.66
N ASN A 400 -4.96 9.44 18.99
CA ASN A 400 -4.71 10.77 19.52
C ASN A 400 -5.40 11.85 18.69
N THR A 401 -6.65 12.13 19.05
CA THR A 401 -7.51 13.13 18.38
C THR A 401 -7.04 14.57 18.54
N SER A 402 -6.08 14.83 19.45
CA SER A 402 -5.49 16.16 19.65
C SER A 402 -4.16 16.38 18.94
N LYS A 403 -3.52 15.31 18.43
CA LYS A 403 -2.21 15.40 17.77
C LYS A 403 -2.36 15.87 16.32
N GLU A 404 -1.53 16.83 15.96
CA GLU A 404 -1.29 17.25 14.58
C GLU A 404 -0.01 16.58 14.06
N TYR A 405 0.04 16.36 12.75
CA TYR A 405 1.08 15.57 12.09
C TYR A 405 1.78 16.38 11.01
N PRO A 406 3.10 16.21 10.82
CA PRO A 406 3.77 16.73 9.64
C PRO A 406 3.22 16.06 8.37
N VAL A 407 3.38 16.71 7.22
CA VAL A 407 2.81 16.25 5.94
C VAL A 407 3.90 16.11 4.89
N VAL A 408 3.92 14.99 4.18
CA VAL A 408 4.76 14.79 3.00
C VAL A 408 3.87 14.60 1.76
N TYR A 409 4.07 15.40 0.73
CA TYR A 409 3.41 15.24 -0.56
C TYR A 409 4.24 14.34 -1.47
N LEU A 410 3.68 13.21 -1.90
CA LEU A 410 4.34 12.18 -2.71
C LEU A 410 3.81 12.23 -4.16
N LEU A 411 4.65 12.70 -5.08
CA LEU A 411 4.28 12.96 -6.48
C LEU A 411 4.62 11.78 -7.40
N HIS A 412 3.64 11.35 -8.20
CA HIS A 412 3.73 10.23 -9.13
C HIS A 412 4.55 10.53 -10.40
N GLY A 413 5.01 9.45 -11.05
CA GLY A 413 5.73 9.51 -12.32
C GLY A 413 4.82 9.76 -13.53
N ILE A 414 5.43 9.86 -14.72
CA ILE A 414 4.67 9.97 -15.98
C ILE A 414 3.80 8.71 -16.18
N ASN A 415 2.60 8.89 -16.74
CA ASN A 415 1.59 7.85 -16.99
C ASN A 415 0.97 7.17 -15.75
N SER A 416 1.46 7.47 -14.54
CA SER A 416 1.01 6.99 -13.22
C SER A 416 -0.08 7.86 -12.60
N SER A 417 -0.52 7.48 -11.40
CA SER A 417 -1.53 8.14 -10.59
C SER A 417 -1.23 7.89 -9.10
N SER A 418 -1.92 8.57 -8.21
CA SER A 418 -1.88 8.33 -6.76
C SER A 418 -2.22 6.89 -6.40
N SER A 419 -3.07 6.23 -7.20
CA SER A 419 -3.47 4.84 -6.98
C SER A 419 -2.30 3.86 -7.12
N SER A 420 -1.26 4.20 -7.89
CA SER A 420 -0.06 3.36 -8.00
C SER A 420 0.62 3.21 -6.64
N PHE A 421 0.77 4.28 -5.86
CA PHE A 421 1.39 4.18 -4.54
C PHE A 421 0.62 3.29 -3.56
N VAL A 422 -0.71 3.24 -3.70
CA VAL A 422 -1.58 2.43 -2.84
C VAL A 422 -1.60 0.97 -3.29
N ASN A 423 -1.88 0.75 -4.58
CA ASN A 423 -2.19 -0.58 -5.13
C ASN A 423 -0.95 -1.33 -5.62
N VAL A 424 0.06 -0.59 -6.08
CA VAL A 424 1.31 -1.13 -6.62
C VAL A 424 2.37 -1.08 -5.53
N ASP A 425 2.70 0.12 -5.03
CA ASP A 425 3.85 0.28 -4.12
C ASP A 425 3.52 0.00 -2.65
N ARG A 426 2.24 -0.21 -2.32
CA ARG A 426 1.74 -0.56 -0.97
C ARG A 426 2.32 0.32 0.13
N ILE A 427 2.30 1.64 -0.10
CA ILE A 427 2.99 2.62 0.75
C ILE A 427 2.61 2.50 2.24
N GLN A 428 1.38 2.08 2.55
CA GLN A 428 0.93 1.88 3.93
C GLN A 428 1.84 0.90 4.69
N ASP A 429 2.13 -0.27 4.12
CA ASP A 429 2.91 -1.31 4.79
C ASP A 429 4.33 -0.83 5.10
N HIS A 430 4.92 -0.08 4.16
CA HIS A 430 6.24 0.50 4.32
C HIS A 430 6.26 1.59 5.40
N MET A 431 5.30 2.51 5.34
CA MET A 431 5.20 3.58 6.35
C MET A 431 4.95 3.01 7.74
N ASP A 432 4.08 2.00 7.87
CA ASP A 432 3.82 1.30 9.12
C ASP A 432 5.07 0.62 9.67
N GLN A 433 5.78 -0.10 8.80
CA GLN A 433 7.01 -0.78 9.18
C GLN A 433 8.06 0.23 9.66
N TRP A 434 8.31 1.30 8.90
CA TRP A 434 9.30 2.32 9.23
C TRP A 434 8.95 3.10 10.50
N ILE A 435 7.68 3.36 10.75
CA ILE A 435 7.22 3.94 12.03
C ILE A 435 7.43 2.95 13.16
N SER A 436 7.09 1.67 12.97
CA SER A 436 7.23 0.64 14.02
C SER A 436 8.68 0.29 14.38
N ASP A 437 9.60 0.51 13.42
CA ASP A 437 11.05 0.34 13.58
C ASP A 437 11.74 1.58 14.15
N ASP A 438 10.98 2.62 14.52
CA ASP A 438 11.48 3.94 14.96
C ASP A 438 12.41 4.60 13.92
N LEU A 439 12.27 4.25 12.63
CA LEU A 439 13.07 4.84 11.55
C LEU A 439 12.58 6.25 11.19
N ILE A 440 11.26 6.46 11.22
CA ILE A 440 10.61 7.74 10.91
C ILE A 440 9.53 8.07 11.95
N VAL A 441 9.25 9.36 12.13
CA VAL A 441 8.11 9.81 12.93
C VAL A 441 6.78 9.54 12.22
N GLU A 442 5.70 9.49 13.00
CA GLU A 442 4.35 9.51 12.44
C GLU A 442 4.10 10.78 11.62
N MET A 443 3.69 10.60 10.36
CA MET A 443 3.41 11.67 9.41
C MET A 443 2.26 11.30 8.49
N ILE A 444 1.57 12.32 7.97
CA ILE A 444 0.58 12.16 6.90
C ILE A 444 1.33 12.14 5.56
N VAL A 445 0.98 11.22 4.67
CA VAL A 445 1.49 11.22 3.29
C VAL A 445 0.34 11.46 2.33
N VAL A 446 0.44 12.52 1.53
CA VAL A 446 -0.58 12.92 0.54
C VAL A 446 -0.06 12.64 -0.85
N MET A 447 -0.83 11.90 -1.63
CA MET A 447 -0.49 11.46 -2.98
C MET A 447 -1.49 12.07 -3.95
N PRO A 448 -1.28 13.29 -4.44
CA PRO A 448 -2.22 13.93 -5.36
C PRO A 448 -2.15 13.32 -6.76
N ASP A 449 -3.30 13.08 -7.40
CA ASP A 449 -3.31 12.86 -8.85
C ASP A 449 -2.92 14.15 -9.58
N SER A 450 -2.28 13.97 -10.73
CA SER A 450 -2.04 15.04 -11.69
C SER A 450 -2.31 14.54 -13.10
N GLY A 451 -2.22 15.43 -14.09
CA GLY A 451 -2.21 15.02 -15.48
C GLY A 451 -1.04 14.07 -15.73
N LYS A 452 -1.32 12.93 -16.38
CA LYS A 452 -0.36 11.84 -16.60
C LYS A 452 0.95 12.25 -17.30
N GLN A 453 0.98 13.40 -17.99
CA GLN A 453 2.15 13.96 -18.67
C GLN A 453 2.34 15.45 -18.35
N SER A 454 1.80 15.92 -17.23
CA SER A 454 1.72 17.35 -16.89
C SER A 454 3.07 17.95 -16.51
N PHE A 455 4.02 17.12 -16.05
CA PHE A 455 5.24 17.56 -15.38
C PHE A 455 4.96 18.49 -14.19
N TYR A 456 3.75 18.42 -13.60
CA TYR A 456 3.31 19.34 -12.54
C TYR A 456 3.52 20.81 -12.92
N ARG A 457 3.35 21.15 -14.19
CA ARG A 457 3.52 22.53 -14.68
C ARG A 457 2.18 23.24 -14.67
N ASP A 458 2.20 24.54 -14.40
CA ASP A 458 1.08 25.41 -14.71
C ASP A 458 1.09 25.77 -16.19
N THR A 459 0.10 25.28 -16.93
CA THR A 459 -0.16 25.67 -18.31
C THR A 459 -1.61 26.11 -18.48
N ALA A 460 -1.92 26.74 -19.62
CA ALA A 460 -3.32 26.95 -19.99
C ALA A 460 -4.04 25.60 -20.03
N TYR A 461 -5.20 25.52 -19.37
CA TYR A 461 -6.03 24.33 -19.38
C TYR A 461 -6.58 24.09 -20.78
N ASN A 462 -6.35 22.89 -21.31
CA ASN A 462 -6.91 22.45 -22.58
C ASN A 462 -7.84 21.26 -22.34
N PRO A 463 -9.17 21.42 -22.54
CA PRO A 463 -10.12 20.36 -22.31
C PRO A 463 -9.95 19.09 -23.17
N GLN A 464 -9.15 19.18 -24.23
CA GLN A 464 -8.84 18.06 -25.12
C GLN A 464 -7.53 17.34 -24.76
N ASN A 465 -6.70 17.92 -23.88
CA ASN A 465 -5.42 17.34 -23.46
C ASN A 465 -5.17 17.62 -21.97
N HIS A 466 -6.05 17.11 -21.12
CA HIS A 466 -5.97 17.27 -19.66
C HIS A 466 -4.70 16.65 -19.06
N ASP A 467 -4.22 15.55 -19.66
CA ASP A 467 -3.10 14.81 -19.11
C ASP A 467 -1.78 15.59 -19.25
N GLY A 468 -1.63 16.40 -20.29
CA GLY A 468 -0.43 17.20 -20.52
C GLY A 468 -0.55 18.68 -20.14
N THR A 469 -1.74 19.18 -19.79
CA THR A 469 -1.98 20.62 -19.59
C THR A 469 -2.90 20.90 -18.41
N GLY A 470 -2.75 22.08 -17.80
CA GLY A 470 -3.61 22.57 -16.71
C GLY A 470 -2.80 23.24 -15.60
N PRO A 471 -3.48 23.84 -14.61
CA PRO A 471 -2.84 24.49 -13.47
C PRO A 471 -2.35 23.47 -12.42
N TRP A 472 -1.54 22.48 -12.82
CA TRP A 472 -1.16 21.36 -11.96
C TRP A 472 -0.20 21.73 -10.83
N GLN A 473 0.63 22.77 -10.97
CA GLN A 473 1.44 23.26 -9.84
C GLN A 473 0.55 23.99 -8.85
N THR A 474 -0.37 24.84 -9.33
CA THR A 474 -1.35 25.55 -8.48
C THR A 474 -2.29 24.58 -7.76
N HIS A 475 -2.66 23.47 -8.42
CA HIS A 475 -3.44 22.39 -7.83
C HIS A 475 -2.78 21.81 -6.58
N ILE A 476 -1.46 21.53 -6.63
CA ILE A 476 -0.73 21.01 -5.47
C ILE A 476 -0.52 22.10 -4.40
N THR A 477 -0.10 23.30 -4.80
CA THR A 477 0.31 24.35 -3.85
C THR A 477 -0.85 25.09 -3.19
N SER A 478 -2.05 25.04 -3.77
CA SER A 478 -3.24 25.70 -3.26
C SER A 478 -4.34 24.68 -2.93
N GLU A 479 -4.97 24.08 -3.94
CA GLU A 479 -6.23 23.35 -3.75
C GLU A 479 -6.07 22.09 -2.89
N ILE A 480 -5.12 21.22 -3.22
CA ILE A 480 -4.83 20.02 -2.40
C ILE A 480 -4.31 20.44 -1.03
N ARG A 481 -3.44 21.45 -0.94
CA ARG A 481 -2.92 21.91 0.36
C ARG A 481 -4.05 22.37 1.30
N GLU A 482 -4.96 23.19 0.81
CA GLU A 482 -6.11 23.70 1.57
C GLU A 482 -7.09 22.59 1.96
N GLU A 483 -7.35 21.65 1.05
CA GLU A 483 -8.13 20.44 1.30
C GLU A 483 -7.52 19.64 2.47
N ILE A 484 -6.20 19.42 2.46
CA ILE A 484 -5.53 18.65 3.51
C ILE A 484 -5.52 19.39 4.86
N GLU A 485 -5.17 20.68 4.86
CA GLU A 485 -5.08 21.48 6.08
C GLU A 485 -6.43 21.83 6.72
N SER A 486 -7.53 21.64 6.00
CA SER A 486 -8.89 21.86 6.50
C SER A 486 -9.56 20.58 6.99
N LYS A 487 -9.28 19.44 6.37
CA LYS A 487 -9.92 18.15 6.70
C LYS A 487 -9.10 17.26 7.63
N TYR A 488 -7.78 17.43 7.67
CA TYR A 488 -6.89 16.57 8.46
C TYR A 488 -6.14 17.36 9.53
N ARG A 489 -5.69 16.65 10.57
CA ARG A 489 -4.85 17.21 11.64
C ARG A 489 -3.41 17.40 11.16
N ALA A 490 -3.23 18.33 10.23
CA ALA A 490 -1.96 18.63 9.57
C ALA A 490 -1.29 19.87 10.15
N LEU A 491 0.01 19.77 10.45
CA LEU A 491 0.85 20.91 10.80
C LEU A 491 1.03 21.82 9.58
N LYS A 492 0.71 23.10 9.73
CA LYS A 492 0.61 24.07 8.61
C LYS A 492 1.90 24.83 8.31
N ASP A 493 2.87 24.79 9.22
CA ASP A 493 4.16 25.46 9.05
C ASP A 493 4.99 24.72 7.98
N ARG A 494 5.66 25.46 7.08
CA ARG A 494 6.53 24.91 6.03
C ARG A 494 7.58 23.96 6.57
N LYS A 495 8.07 24.20 7.80
CA LYS A 495 9.10 23.38 8.46
C LYS A 495 8.63 21.96 8.81
N PHE A 496 7.32 21.71 8.70
CA PHE A 496 6.67 20.42 8.88
C PHE A 496 6.02 19.90 7.58
N ARG A 497 6.35 20.51 6.44
CA ARG A 497 5.85 20.13 5.12
C ARG A 497 6.98 19.71 4.19
N GLY A 498 6.97 18.44 3.83
CA GLY A 498 7.88 17.84 2.85
C GLY A 498 7.23 17.61 1.50
N ILE A 499 8.06 17.49 0.46
CA ILE A 499 7.63 17.07 -0.88
C ILE A 499 8.65 16.08 -1.45
N THR A 500 8.14 14.93 -1.89
CA THR A 500 8.87 13.82 -2.48
C THR A 500 8.26 13.53 -3.84
N GLY A 501 9.05 13.03 -4.80
CA GLY A 501 8.45 12.44 -5.99
C GLY A 501 9.40 11.58 -6.80
N ILE A 502 8.82 10.84 -7.73
CA ILE A 502 9.54 9.89 -8.60
C ILE A 502 9.47 10.37 -10.05
N SER A 503 10.58 10.35 -10.79
CA SER A 503 10.60 10.65 -12.23
C SER A 503 10.04 12.04 -12.56
N MET A 504 8.91 12.12 -13.27
CA MET A 504 8.11 13.34 -13.46
C MET A 504 7.79 14.03 -12.12
N GLY A 505 7.39 13.25 -11.12
CA GLY A 505 7.17 13.70 -9.75
C GLY A 505 8.45 14.11 -9.04
N GLY A 506 9.59 13.50 -9.36
CA GLY A 506 10.89 13.90 -8.81
C GLY A 506 11.34 15.27 -9.34
N TYR A 507 11.02 15.57 -10.61
CA TYR A 507 11.11 16.93 -11.15
C TYR A 507 10.13 17.88 -10.46
N GLY A 508 8.87 17.46 -10.31
CA GLY A 508 7.82 18.23 -9.63
C GLY A 508 8.21 18.60 -8.20
N ALA A 509 8.72 17.66 -7.43
CA ALA A 509 9.13 17.85 -6.04
C ALA A 509 10.27 18.87 -5.93
N MET A 510 11.30 18.74 -6.76
CA MET A 510 12.41 19.69 -6.78
C MET A 510 11.93 21.08 -7.21
N LYS A 511 11.15 21.17 -8.29
CA LYS A 511 10.68 22.45 -8.84
C LYS A 511 9.72 23.17 -7.90
N ILE A 512 8.67 22.48 -7.44
CA ILE A 512 7.65 23.05 -6.56
C ILE A 512 8.27 23.35 -5.19
N GLY A 513 9.01 22.42 -4.62
CA GLY A 513 9.61 22.58 -3.29
C GLY A 513 10.56 23.78 -3.19
N THR A 514 11.25 24.11 -4.29
CA THR A 514 12.17 25.26 -4.34
C THR A 514 11.55 26.54 -4.88
N SER A 515 10.45 26.47 -5.65
CA SER A 515 9.74 27.66 -6.13
C SER A 515 8.75 28.24 -5.13
N PHE A 516 8.33 27.44 -4.13
CA PHE A 516 7.39 27.84 -3.09
C PHE A 516 8.02 27.70 -1.71
N PRO A 517 9.04 28.51 -1.38
CA PRO A 517 9.72 28.41 -0.11
C PRO A 517 8.78 28.62 1.07
N ASP A 518 7.79 29.49 0.99
CA ASP A 518 6.82 29.68 2.08
C ASP A 518 5.97 28.43 2.38
N LEU A 519 6.00 27.41 1.51
CA LEU A 519 5.24 26.18 1.66
C LEU A 519 6.09 24.97 2.03
N TYR A 520 7.33 24.85 1.54
CA TYR A 520 8.13 23.62 1.71
C TYR A 520 9.55 23.92 2.20
N SER A 521 10.10 23.04 3.03
CA SER A 521 11.52 23.09 3.43
C SER A 521 12.21 21.72 3.42
N SER A 522 11.52 20.65 3.02
CA SER A 522 12.12 19.33 2.93
C SER A 522 11.76 18.69 1.59
N VAL A 523 12.77 18.35 0.76
CA VAL A 523 12.58 18.01 -0.66
C VAL A 523 13.33 16.73 -1.02
N ALA A 524 12.64 15.74 -1.59
CA ALA A 524 13.30 14.54 -2.13
C ALA A 524 12.96 14.33 -3.62
N SER A 525 13.95 13.90 -4.39
CA SER A 525 13.81 13.56 -5.81
C SER A 525 14.37 12.17 -6.07
N HIS A 526 13.48 11.23 -6.39
CA HIS A 526 13.84 9.87 -6.77
C HIS A 526 13.84 9.70 -8.29
N MET A 527 14.98 9.30 -8.86
CA MET A 527 15.16 9.15 -10.32
C MET A 527 14.54 10.34 -11.09
N GLY A 528 14.68 11.54 -10.55
CA GLY A 528 13.92 12.70 -11.03
C GLY A 528 14.32 13.05 -12.46
N ALA A 529 13.34 13.48 -13.27
CA ALA A 529 13.58 14.07 -14.59
C ALA A 529 14.17 15.50 -14.46
N LEU A 530 15.24 15.62 -13.65
CA LEU A 530 15.88 16.87 -13.29
C LEU A 530 16.57 17.47 -14.52
N SER A 531 16.33 18.76 -14.71
CA SER A 531 16.78 19.51 -15.87
C SER A 531 17.32 20.89 -15.45
N GLU A 532 17.76 21.69 -16.42
CA GLU A 532 18.18 23.07 -16.13
C GLU A 532 17.04 23.89 -15.49
N ASP A 533 15.78 23.57 -15.81
CA ASP A 533 14.62 24.27 -15.24
C ASP A 533 14.48 24.03 -13.72
N SER A 534 14.55 22.77 -13.26
CA SER A 534 14.52 22.44 -11.82
C SER A 534 15.78 22.94 -11.10
N LEU A 535 16.92 22.97 -11.79
CA LEU A 535 18.14 23.55 -11.22
C LEU A 535 18.02 25.08 -11.08
N ASN A 536 17.34 25.75 -12.02
CA ASN A 536 17.12 27.20 -11.95
C ASN A 536 16.16 27.59 -10.82
N SER A 537 15.13 26.79 -10.53
CA SER A 537 14.27 27.05 -9.36
C SER A 537 15.07 26.94 -8.06
N LEU A 538 15.94 25.92 -7.94
CA LEU A 538 16.85 25.78 -6.80
C LEU A 538 17.83 26.97 -6.70
N LYS A 539 18.41 27.41 -7.82
CA LYS A 539 19.31 28.58 -7.89
C LYS A 539 18.63 29.91 -7.56
N SER A 540 17.29 29.97 -7.59
CA SER A 540 16.55 31.20 -7.28
C SER A 540 16.44 31.49 -5.78
N LEU A 541 16.69 30.48 -4.94
CA LEU A 541 16.73 30.63 -3.48
C LEU A 541 18.02 31.35 -3.04
N SER A 542 17.93 32.18 -2.00
CA SER A 542 19.12 32.76 -1.38
C SER A 542 19.93 31.69 -0.63
N GLU A 543 21.23 31.93 -0.42
CA GLU A 543 22.07 30.99 0.31
C GLU A 543 21.63 30.81 1.77
N GLU A 544 21.08 31.85 2.38
CA GLU A 544 20.50 31.78 3.73
C GLU A 544 19.29 30.86 3.74
N LEU A 545 18.37 31.05 2.79
CA LEU A 545 17.15 30.27 2.68
C LEU A 545 17.46 28.80 2.35
N LEU A 546 18.43 28.53 1.48
CA LEU A 546 18.87 27.17 1.15
C LEU A 546 19.34 26.37 2.36
N LYS A 547 19.91 27.02 3.39
CA LYS A 547 20.35 26.36 4.63
C LYS A 547 19.21 25.92 5.53
N GLU A 548 18.00 26.43 5.30
CA GLU A 548 16.78 26.01 5.99
C GLU A 548 16.16 24.77 5.34
N TYR A 549 16.72 24.27 4.23
CA TYR A 549 16.21 23.08 3.54
C TYR A 549 16.96 21.80 3.90
N SER A 550 16.28 20.67 3.74
CA SER A 550 16.92 19.36 3.63
C SER A 550 16.58 18.71 2.29
N PHE A 551 17.58 18.06 1.67
CA PHE A 551 17.45 17.46 0.35
C PHE A 551 17.85 15.98 0.32
N TYR A 552 17.12 15.20 -0.48
CA TYR A 552 17.48 13.84 -0.86
C TYR A 552 17.43 13.70 -2.39
N LEU A 553 18.45 13.06 -2.97
CA LEU A 553 18.59 12.84 -4.40
C LEU A 553 19.07 11.41 -4.68
N ASP A 554 18.36 10.67 -5.53
CA ASP A 554 18.90 9.44 -6.12
C ASP A 554 18.61 9.29 -7.62
N CYS A 555 19.40 8.43 -8.28
CA CYS A 555 19.15 7.99 -9.66
C CYS A 555 19.92 6.70 -9.98
N GLY A 556 19.34 5.86 -10.83
CA GLY A 556 19.95 4.61 -11.29
C GLY A 556 21.00 4.84 -12.38
N LEU A 557 22.12 4.13 -12.31
CA LEU A 557 23.18 4.19 -13.34
C LEU A 557 22.74 3.59 -14.68
N GLN A 558 21.74 2.69 -14.66
CA GLN A 558 21.15 2.05 -15.84
C GLN A 558 19.76 2.62 -16.17
N ASP A 559 19.42 3.78 -15.62
CA ASP A 559 18.17 4.45 -15.94
C ASP A 559 18.13 4.86 -17.43
N GLY A 560 17.21 4.24 -18.17
CA GLY A 560 17.03 4.49 -19.61
C GLY A 560 16.03 5.60 -19.93
N MET A 561 15.34 6.16 -18.93
CA MET A 561 14.26 7.15 -19.11
C MET A 561 14.69 8.55 -18.70
N VAL A 562 15.54 8.68 -17.68
CA VAL A 562 16.11 9.94 -17.24
C VAL A 562 17.63 9.91 -17.25
N ASP A 563 18.25 11.06 -17.54
CA ASP A 563 19.71 11.20 -17.50
C ASP A 563 20.15 11.51 -16.05
N TYR A 564 20.86 10.57 -15.41
CA TYR A 564 21.39 10.73 -14.05
C TYR A 564 22.29 11.97 -13.90
N GLN A 565 22.80 12.55 -14.99
CA GLN A 565 23.53 13.83 -14.97
C GLN A 565 22.69 14.99 -14.44
N GLY A 566 21.36 14.95 -14.56
CA GLY A 566 20.47 15.92 -13.90
C GLY A 566 20.59 15.90 -12.38
N THR A 567 20.63 14.69 -11.80
CA THR A 567 20.85 14.47 -10.37
C THR A 567 22.26 14.89 -9.95
N VAL A 568 23.29 14.52 -10.74
CA VAL A 568 24.70 14.92 -10.50
C VAL A 568 24.84 16.45 -10.45
N LYS A 569 24.32 17.18 -11.44
CA LYS A 569 24.43 18.65 -11.48
C LYS A 569 23.73 19.33 -10.32
N THR A 570 22.59 18.78 -9.88
CA THR A 570 21.86 19.28 -8.72
C THR A 570 22.65 19.05 -7.44
N HIS A 571 23.23 17.86 -7.27
CA HIS A 571 24.16 17.54 -6.18
C HIS A 571 25.38 18.48 -6.16
N GLU A 572 26.06 18.64 -7.29
CA GLU A 572 27.24 19.52 -7.42
C GLU A 572 26.90 20.98 -7.05
N TYR A 573 25.71 21.46 -7.44
CA TYR A 573 25.26 22.79 -7.07
C TYR A 573 25.06 22.92 -5.55
N LEU A 574 24.32 22.00 -4.92
CA LEU A 574 24.10 22.00 -3.47
C LEU A 574 25.43 21.92 -2.71
N LEU A 575 26.35 21.07 -3.17
CA LEU A 575 27.69 20.94 -2.61
C LEU A 575 28.49 22.25 -2.74
N SER A 576 28.40 22.93 -3.89
CA SER A 576 29.07 24.23 -4.11
C SER A 576 28.56 25.34 -3.19
N LYS A 577 27.34 25.19 -2.65
CA LYS A 577 26.72 26.09 -1.68
C LYS A 577 26.93 25.66 -0.23
N GLY A 578 27.61 24.52 0.00
CA GLY A 578 27.84 23.97 1.34
C GLY A 578 26.55 23.47 2.01
N ILE A 579 25.55 23.06 1.22
CA ILE A 579 24.30 22.50 1.72
C ILE A 579 24.47 20.99 1.92
N GLU A 580 24.29 20.52 3.15
CA GLU A 580 24.27 19.10 3.47
C GLU A 580 23.01 18.46 2.88
N HIS A 581 23.20 17.32 2.21
CA HIS A 581 22.10 16.60 1.57
C HIS A 581 22.48 15.14 1.34
N VAL A 582 21.48 14.29 1.20
CA VAL A 582 21.67 12.88 0.83
C VAL A 582 21.72 12.76 -0.69
N TYR A 583 22.72 12.06 -1.21
CA TYR A 583 22.92 11.83 -2.62
C TYR A 583 23.37 10.39 -2.87
N SER A 584 22.69 9.69 -3.78
CA SER A 584 22.98 8.28 -4.08
C SER A 584 22.86 7.98 -5.58
N LEU A 585 23.94 7.48 -6.18
CA LEU A 585 23.88 6.79 -7.48
C LEU A 585 24.10 5.30 -7.23
N ARG A 586 23.18 4.47 -7.70
CA ARG A 586 23.21 3.01 -7.49
C ARG A 586 22.98 2.27 -8.80
N ASN A 587 23.28 0.98 -8.81
CA ASN A 587 22.83 0.12 -9.90
C ASN A 587 21.30 0.01 -9.88
N GLY A 588 20.68 0.03 -11.06
CA GLY A 588 19.25 -0.12 -11.28
C GLY A 588 18.73 0.78 -12.40
N GLY A 589 17.54 0.44 -12.90
CA GLY A 589 16.84 1.15 -13.96
C GLY A 589 15.67 1.99 -13.43
N HIS A 590 14.83 2.49 -14.35
CA HIS A 590 13.72 3.39 -14.04
C HIS A 590 12.46 2.64 -13.56
N ASN A 591 12.47 2.13 -12.34
CA ASN A 591 11.42 1.26 -11.83
C ASN A 591 11.19 1.36 -10.32
N SER A 592 10.07 0.79 -9.85
CA SER A 592 9.69 0.80 -8.43
C SER A 592 10.70 0.13 -7.50
N ALA A 593 11.29 -1.01 -7.88
CA ALA A 593 12.33 -1.64 -7.06
C ALA A 593 13.51 -0.70 -6.76
N PHE A 594 13.95 0.12 -7.72
CA PHE A 594 15.04 1.07 -7.47
C PHE A 594 14.65 2.13 -6.44
N TYR A 595 13.55 2.86 -6.66
CA TYR A 595 13.25 4.00 -5.81
C TYR A 595 12.71 3.59 -4.43
N MET A 596 12.07 2.43 -4.32
CA MET A 596 11.63 1.90 -3.02
C MET A 596 12.80 1.52 -2.11
N GLU A 597 13.96 1.15 -2.68
CA GLU A 597 15.21 1.01 -1.91
C GLU A 597 15.73 2.36 -1.37
N GLY A 598 15.35 3.48 -2.00
CA GLY A 598 15.73 4.84 -1.60
C GLY A 598 14.72 5.51 -0.66
N MET A 599 13.44 5.14 -0.78
CA MET A 599 12.32 5.75 -0.06
C MET A 599 12.45 5.77 1.48
N PRO A 600 12.93 4.71 2.18
CA PRO A 600 13.13 4.80 3.64
C PRO A 600 14.10 5.93 4.03
N TYR A 601 15.12 6.19 3.21
CA TYR A 601 16.11 7.23 3.48
C TYR A 601 15.56 8.64 3.22
N SER A 602 14.72 8.83 2.20
CA SER A 602 14.07 10.12 1.95
C SER A 602 13.00 10.44 2.98
N MET A 603 12.20 9.45 3.39
CA MET A 603 11.23 9.60 4.48
C MET A 603 11.92 9.85 5.82
N LYS A 604 13.06 9.19 6.09
CA LYS A 604 13.90 9.51 7.24
C LYS A 604 14.44 10.94 7.18
N MET A 605 14.91 11.40 6.03
CA MET A 605 15.36 12.78 5.87
C MET A 605 14.24 13.79 6.18
N HIS A 606 13.01 13.55 5.71
CA HIS A 606 11.85 14.35 6.09
C HIS A 606 11.60 14.33 7.61
N SER A 607 11.59 13.13 8.20
CA SER A 607 11.43 12.93 9.65
C SER A 607 12.47 13.71 10.47
N ASP A 608 13.75 13.55 10.16
CA ASP A 608 14.86 14.22 10.84
C ASP A 608 14.77 15.74 10.67
N HIS A 609 14.38 16.22 9.48
CA HIS A 609 14.14 17.63 9.21
C HIS A 609 13.04 18.19 10.13
N PHE A 610 11.93 17.48 10.27
CA PHE A 610 10.83 17.91 11.12
C PHE A 610 11.25 17.96 12.59
N ILE A 611 11.95 16.93 13.08
CA ILE A 611 12.49 16.89 14.46
C ILE A 611 13.45 18.06 14.69
N ALA A 612 14.40 18.31 13.78
CA ALA A 612 15.36 19.40 13.89
C ALA A 612 14.68 20.78 13.92
N ASN A 613 13.49 20.90 13.33
CA ASN A 613 12.67 22.10 13.30
C ASN A 613 11.64 22.20 14.43
N GLY A 614 11.80 21.38 15.47
CA GLY A 614 11.00 21.44 16.69
C GLY A 614 9.66 20.70 16.57
N LEU A 615 9.58 19.67 15.72
CA LEU A 615 8.52 18.69 15.86
C LEU A 615 8.77 18.01 17.20
N GLU A 616 7.91 18.31 18.17
CA GLU A 616 7.95 17.63 19.45
C GLU A 616 7.72 16.14 19.18
N ASN A 617 8.78 15.36 19.34
CA ASN A 617 8.66 13.92 19.39
C ASN A 617 7.75 13.66 20.59
N TYR A 618 6.47 13.37 20.40
CA TYR A 618 5.52 13.13 21.51
C TYR A 618 5.83 11.80 22.27
N GLY A 619 7.09 11.35 22.26
CA GLY A 619 7.74 10.39 23.14
C GLY A 619 9.07 10.85 23.75
N GLU A 620 9.74 11.90 23.23
CA GLU A 620 10.95 12.49 23.84
C GLU A 620 10.65 13.88 24.43
N GLY A 621 10.93 14.06 25.72
CA GLY A 621 10.83 15.35 26.42
C GLY A 621 9.68 15.47 27.42
N GLN A 622 8.64 14.62 27.33
CA GLN A 622 7.63 14.52 28.39
C GLN A 622 8.15 13.75 29.61
N PHE A 623 9.17 12.91 29.42
CA PHE A 623 9.84 12.23 30.51
C PHE A 623 11.34 12.51 30.50
N ILE A 624 11.92 12.84 31.67
CA ILE A 624 13.36 12.75 31.89
C ILE A 624 13.64 11.40 32.54
N VAL A 625 14.24 10.50 31.76
CA VAL A 625 14.68 9.19 32.24
C VAL A 625 16.17 9.25 32.59
N ARG A 626 16.53 8.89 33.82
CA ARG A 626 17.93 8.80 34.26
C ARG A 626 18.52 7.43 33.91
N GLU A 627 19.82 7.39 33.63
CA GLU A 627 20.56 6.15 33.42
C GLU A 627 20.31 5.12 34.55
N PRO A 628 20.09 3.84 34.21
CA PRO A 628 19.83 2.80 35.20
C PRO A 628 21.04 2.57 36.10
N VAL A 629 20.78 2.39 37.40
CA VAL A 629 21.77 1.90 38.36
C VAL A 629 21.48 0.43 38.68
N PHE A 630 22.47 -0.43 38.46
CA PHE A 630 22.37 -1.86 38.73
C PHE A 630 22.85 -2.17 40.14
N LYS A 631 22.08 -2.94 40.91
CA LYS A 631 22.40 -3.31 42.31
C LYS A 631 22.12 -4.77 42.60
N ASP A 632 22.85 -5.31 43.58
CA ASP A 632 22.56 -6.63 44.16
C ASP A 632 21.46 -6.58 45.24
N ALA A 633 21.10 -7.75 45.80
CA ALA A 633 20.12 -7.85 46.89
C ALA A 633 20.53 -7.11 48.17
N ALA A 634 21.84 -6.90 48.40
CA ALA A 634 22.35 -6.14 49.53
C ALA A 634 22.40 -4.62 49.25
N GLY A 635 22.06 -4.19 48.03
CA GLY A 635 22.03 -2.81 47.60
C GLY A 635 23.38 -2.27 47.11
N ASN A 636 24.39 -3.14 46.93
CA ASN A 636 25.69 -2.74 46.38
C ASN A 636 25.56 -2.53 44.87
N THR A 637 26.21 -1.49 44.35
CA THR A 637 26.24 -1.23 42.90
C THR A 637 27.02 -2.31 42.17
N LEU A 638 26.41 -2.87 41.13
CA LEU A 638 27.04 -3.80 40.20
C LEU A 638 27.64 -3.01 39.03
N THR A 639 28.87 -3.35 38.64
CA THR A 639 29.54 -2.80 37.45
C THR A 639 29.71 -3.82 36.34
N LYS A 640 29.27 -5.07 36.58
CA LYS A 640 29.22 -6.17 35.62
C LYS A 640 28.23 -7.24 36.07
N LEU A 641 27.88 -8.19 35.20
CA LEU A 641 27.13 -9.38 35.59
C LEU A 641 27.90 -10.26 36.59
N VAL A 642 27.21 -10.71 37.64
CA VAL A 642 27.77 -11.59 38.68
C VAL A 642 26.97 -12.90 38.72
N PRO A 643 27.60 -14.06 38.48
CA PRO A 643 26.93 -15.36 38.51
C PRO A 643 26.13 -15.59 39.78
N SER A 644 24.90 -16.10 39.65
CA SER A 644 23.98 -16.42 40.76
C SER A 644 23.58 -15.24 41.66
N ALA A 645 24.00 -14.01 41.38
CA ALA A 645 23.61 -12.83 42.14
C ALA A 645 22.23 -12.32 41.70
N ASP A 646 21.51 -11.66 42.60
CA ASP A 646 20.37 -10.84 42.22
C ASP A 646 20.86 -9.60 41.47
N LEU A 647 20.20 -9.25 40.37
CA LEU A 647 20.42 -8.02 39.64
C LEU A 647 19.12 -7.22 39.64
N ARG A 648 19.18 -6.00 40.14
CA ARG A 648 18.10 -5.02 40.13
C ARG A 648 18.53 -3.77 39.40
N ALA A 649 17.83 -3.41 38.33
CA ALA A 649 17.96 -2.09 37.71
C ALA A 649 17.02 -1.11 38.42
N SER A 650 17.54 0.07 38.76
CA SER A 650 16.78 1.18 39.32
C SER A 650 16.87 2.36 38.36
N VAL A 651 15.71 2.88 37.92
CA VAL A 651 15.61 4.02 37.00
C VAL A 651 14.74 5.10 37.63
N SER A 652 15.24 6.33 37.63
CA SER A 652 14.45 7.51 37.99
C SER A 652 13.78 8.08 36.75
N ILE A 653 12.45 8.19 36.77
CA ILE A 653 11.64 8.72 35.68
C ILE A 653 10.91 9.97 36.18
N THR A 654 11.18 11.12 35.57
CA THR A 654 10.47 12.39 35.86
C THR A 654 9.49 12.68 34.74
N ASN A 655 8.22 12.95 35.06
CA ASN A 655 7.25 13.45 34.08
C ASN A 655 7.30 14.99 34.05
N ASN A 656 7.77 15.55 32.95
CA ASN A 656 7.83 16.99 32.67
C ASN A 656 6.58 17.52 31.95
N GLY A 657 5.62 16.65 31.64
CA GLY A 657 4.33 17.03 31.06
C GLY A 657 3.37 17.63 32.08
N GLU A 658 2.27 18.18 31.57
CA GLU A 658 1.24 18.87 32.37
C GLU A 658 0.18 17.95 32.99
N ALA A 659 0.21 16.64 32.68
CA ALA A 659 -0.74 15.64 33.16
C ALA A 659 -0.04 14.37 33.65
N GLU A 660 -0.69 13.61 34.54
CA GLU A 660 -0.22 12.29 34.97
C GLU A 660 -0.18 11.30 33.79
N ARG A 661 0.90 10.52 33.71
CA ARG A 661 1.16 9.59 32.61
C ARG A 661 1.75 8.28 33.12
N ASP A 662 1.50 7.20 32.40
CA ASP A 662 2.07 5.90 32.70
C ASP A 662 3.57 5.85 32.32
N ALA A 663 4.34 5.10 33.09
CA ALA A 663 5.71 4.73 32.75
C ALA A 663 5.98 3.28 33.17
N CYS A 664 6.82 2.60 32.42
CA CYS A 664 7.19 1.21 32.58
C CYS A 664 8.70 1.01 32.48
N LEU A 665 9.29 0.39 33.49
CA LEU A 665 10.68 -0.10 33.44
C LEU A 665 10.67 -1.58 33.08
N ILE A 666 11.43 -1.97 32.07
CA ILE A 666 11.62 -3.36 31.64
C ILE A 666 13.11 -3.70 31.74
N VAL A 667 13.42 -4.86 32.32
CA VAL A 667 14.78 -5.40 32.43
C VAL A 667 14.77 -6.80 31.84
N ALA A 668 15.60 -7.05 30.83
CA ALA A 668 15.65 -8.33 30.14
C ALA A 668 17.08 -8.86 30.04
N LEU A 669 17.27 -10.14 30.37
CA LEU A 669 18.51 -10.88 30.18
C LEU A 669 18.52 -11.52 28.80
N TYR A 670 19.60 -11.34 28.06
CA TYR A 670 19.85 -11.93 26.76
C TYR A 670 21.04 -12.88 26.83
N SER A 671 21.05 -13.91 25.98
CA SER A 671 22.25 -14.69 25.67
C SER A 671 22.97 -14.14 24.43
N ALA A 672 24.15 -14.69 24.13
CA ALA A 672 25.01 -14.28 23.02
C ALA A 672 24.35 -14.38 21.63
N ASP A 673 23.32 -15.22 21.48
CA ASP A 673 22.50 -15.36 20.26
C ASP A 673 21.33 -14.35 20.19
N ASN A 674 21.30 -13.36 21.08
CA ASN A 674 20.25 -12.35 21.24
C ASN A 674 18.87 -12.91 21.62
N SER A 675 18.78 -14.15 22.12
CA SER A 675 17.53 -14.67 22.68
C SER A 675 17.31 -14.21 24.12
N VAL A 676 16.09 -13.77 24.44
CA VAL A 676 15.70 -13.35 25.80
C VAL A 676 15.59 -14.59 26.69
N LYS A 677 16.37 -14.61 27.77
CA LYS A 677 16.38 -15.68 28.79
C LYS A 677 15.51 -15.38 29.99
N ASN A 678 15.38 -14.11 30.36
CA ASN A 678 14.55 -13.68 31.48
C ASN A 678 14.08 -12.24 31.28
N ILE A 679 12.94 -11.88 31.86
CA ILE A 679 12.38 -10.53 31.82
C ILE A 679 11.69 -10.20 33.14
N SER A 680 11.86 -8.98 33.60
CA SER A 680 11.15 -8.40 34.75
C SER A 680 10.74 -6.99 34.38
N TYR A 681 9.55 -6.56 34.80
CA TYR A 681 9.09 -5.21 34.54
C TYR A 681 8.25 -4.67 35.70
N ILE A 682 8.11 -3.36 35.74
CA ILE A 682 7.23 -2.65 36.67
C ILE A 682 6.62 -1.44 35.96
N GLU A 683 5.32 -1.28 36.12
CA GLU A 683 4.54 -0.16 35.59
C GLU A 683 3.99 0.71 36.72
N GLY A 684 3.76 1.97 36.42
CA GLY A 684 3.18 2.91 37.38
C GLY A 684 2.95 4.28 36.78
N LYS A 685 2.11 5.05 37.45
CA LYS A 685 1.81 6.43 37.07
C LYS A 685 2.81 7.40 37.65
N VAL A 686 3.24 8.36 36.85
CA VAL A 686 4.12 9.45 37.23
C VAL A 686 3.33 10.75 37.07
N GLY A 687 2.98 11.38 38.19
CA GLY A 687 2.25 12.65 38.19
C GLY A 687 3.03 13.79 37.51
N ALA A 688 2.31 14.81 37.02
CA ALA A 688 2.91 15.99 36.38
C ALA A 688 3.97 16.65 37.30
N GLY A 689 5.16 16.90 36.76
CA GLY A 689 6.32 17.46 37.48
C GLY A 689 6.94 16.54 38.55
N GLN A 690 6.48 15.29 38.68
CA GLN A 690 6.97 14.35 39.70
C GLN A 690 8.05 13.41 39.17
N THR A 691 8.89 12.92 40.07
CA THR A 691 9.90 11.88 39.81
C THR A 691 9.59 10.62 40.60
N TYR A 692 9.58 9.47 39.93
CA TYR A 692 9.38 8.16 40.55
C TYR A 692 10.56 7.23 40.25
N ASN A 693 10.92 6.38 41.21
CA ASN A 693 12.01 5.41 41.07
C ASN A 693 11.44 4.02 40.82
N PHE A 694 11.60 3.54 39.59
CA PHE A 694 11.18 2.21 39.17
C PHE A 694 12.31 1.22 39.42
N ASN A 695 11.95 0.03 39.92
CA ASN A 695 12.91 -1.01 40.25
C ASN A 695 12.39 -2.36 39.72
N ALA A 696 13.15 -2.98 38.83
CA ALA A 696 12.87 -4.31 38.29
C ALA A 696 14.16 -5.13 38.24
N GLY A 697 14.03 -6.45 38.27
CA GLY A 697 15.19 -7.31 38.39
C GLY A 697 14.87 -8.78 38.59
N PHE A 698 15.90 -9.59 38.54
CA PHE A 698 15.83 -11.04 38.69
C PHE A 698 17.18 -11.59 39.13
N LYS A 699 17.17 -12.86 39.55
CA LYS A 699 18.39 -13.60 39.86
C LYS A 699 19.09 -14.05 38.57
N LEU A 700 20.39 -13.79 38.47
CA LEU A 700 21.21 -14.19 37.34
C LEU A 700 21.49 -15.71 37.34
N PRO A 701 21.66 -16.33 36.16
CA PRO A 701 22.05 -17.73 36.06
C PRO A 701 23.43 -18.01 36.67
N ALA A 702 23.72 -19.29 36.90
CA ALA A 702 25.02 -19.74 37.41
C ALA A 702 26.17 -19.53 36.41
N ASP A 703 25.85 -19.46 35.12
CA ASP A 703 26.78 -19.07 34.06
C ASP A 703 26.20 -17.86 33.33
N VAL A 704 26.95 -16.75 33.35
CA VAL A 704 26.60 -15.49 32.68
C VAL A 704 27.50 -15.23 31.47
N THR A 705 28.32 -16.19 31.06
CA THR A 705 29.23 -16.04 29.92
C THR A 705 28.43 -15.71 28.66
N GLY A 706 28.80 -14.61 27.98
CA GLY A 706 28.13 -14.13 26.78
C GLY A 706 26.70 -13.63 26.99
N HIS A 707 26.23 -13.52 28.23
CA HIS A 707 24.96 -12.88 28.53
C HIS A 707 25.14 -11.37 28.69
N TYR A 708 24.07 -10.62 28.45
CA TYR A 708 24.00 -9.20 28.73
C TYR A 708 22.57 -8.83 29.14
N VAL A 709 22.39 -7.74 29.87
CA VAL A 709 21.08 -7.22 30.28
C VAL A 709 20.77 -5.98 29.47
N LYS A 710 19.54 -5.87 28.94
CA LYS A 710 19.01 -4.62 28.41
C LYS A 710 17.92 -4.06 29.31
N VAL A 711 17.97 -2.76 29.54
CA VAL A 711 16.97 -2.00 30.27
C VAL A 711 16.23 -1.10 29.29
N PHE A 712 14.91 -1.14 29.32
CA PHE A 712 14.02 -0.31 28.51
C PHE A 712 13.11 0.50 29.43
N VAL A 713 12.77 1.70 29.00
CA VAL A 713 11.82 2.56 29.71
C VAL A 713 10.77 3.02 28.72
N TRP A 714 9.54 2.56 28.90
CA TRP A 714 8.41 2.75 27.98
C TRP A 714 7.25 3.45 28.70
N ASP A 715 6.24 3.90 27.98
CA ASP A 715 5.03 4.48 28.57
C ASP A 715 4.20 3.40 29.30
N SER A 716 4.05 2.23 28.70
CA SER A 716 3.47 1.03 29.30
C SER A 716 3.85 -0.22 28.49
N ILE A 717 3.66 -1.40 29.07
CA ILE A 717 3.74 -2.70 28.40
C ILE A 717 2.70 -2.81 27.30
N SER A 718 1.52 -2.19 27.47
CA SER A 718 0.47 -2.15 26.45
C SER A 718 0.73 -1.11 25.36
N GLY A 719 1.18 0.09 25.72
CA GLY A 719 1.44 1.19 24.80
C GLY A 719 2.73 1.02 24.00
N MET A 720 3.72 0.33 24.58
CA MET A 720 5.01 -0.01 23.96
C MET A 720 5.76 1.17 23.32
N ARG A 721 5.52 2.41 23.76
CA ARG A 721 6.24 3.58 23.24
C ARG A 721 7.49 3.82 24.08
N PRO A 722 8.70 3.82 23.49
CA PRO A 722 9.91 4.09 24.24
C PRO A 722 9.93 5.54 24.75
N LEU A 723 10.18 5.69 26.05
CA LEU A 723 10.45 6.97 26.72
C LEU A 723 11.96 7.27 26.81
N SER A 724 12.80 6.27 26.55
CA SER A 724 14.25 6.42 26.44
C SER A 724 14.87 5.33 25.56
N ASN A 725 16.09 5.60 25.09
CA ASN A 725 16.95 4.57 24.50
C ASN A 725 17.17 3.40 25.49
N ALA A 726 17.37 2.20 24.94
CA ALA A 726 17.68 1.02 25.73
C ALA A 726 19.15 1.06 26.19
N VAL A 727 19.39 0.72 27.46
CA VAL A 727 20.74 0.65 28.04
C VAL A 727 21.17 -0.79 28.17
N THR A 728 22.37 -1.11 27.67
CA THR A 728 22.96 -2.45 27.75
C THR A 728 23.98 -2.52 28.88
N PHE A 729 23.93 -3.59 29.68
CA PHE A 729 24.82 -3.87 30.81
C PHE A 729 25.40 -5.27 30.66
N GLU A 730 26.72 -5.38 30.65
CA GLU A 730 27.48 -6.61 30.38
C GLU A 730 28.15 -7.21 31.62
#